data_AF-A0A0G0IRI7-F1
#
_entry.id   AF-A0A0G0IRI7-F1
#
_cell.length_a   1.000
_cell.length_b   1.000
_cell.length_c   1.000
_cell.angle_alpha   90.00
_cell.angle_beta   90.00
_cell.angle_gamma   90.00
#
_symmetry.space_group_name_H-M   'P 1'
#
loop_
_entity.id
_entity.type
_entity.pdbx_description
1 polymer ?
#
loop_
_entity_poly.entity_id
_entity_poly.type
_entity_poly.pdbx_seq_one_letter_code
_entity_poly.pdbx_strand_id
1 'polypeptide(L)'
;MSPRNSDKNKDVIKELEKTISPILVVNNSSLKPYVELFEYAPENIYQQPLGSLVGFFEVKEFSDESAYVVNFLTSVLKKEYYINPKRPVTESLDSALHKVNMALSELAKHGNVEWLGKINAAICVLEKNNAHFSVSGDAKIFLYRNQGLSEISEDLASDSLEPHPLKTFVNVSSGRLEKNDRMLITSADIFHILPTSEIKKNFQRFEGDKFVQFLKTALSNQIEMIVSIVVEMTEVIPVVTTKALPRKKSPQAANAFSEQTFANTSPANNLAQENELAMAMEAEENEQEYTDEKTGHIYIQGETIASQEAAHAQMNLYWDMVKEKISQGSYLTKNEIRKRFSLYKKQLAKKKALRKIEKEQREQLRAEENKRLEEERVLQEVQREQQLAQEAQLQQVRLKEESERQQLYLEQEALLAKTANSKKKLETKIKIKDNYTETLSSSSQLSFKEKLQLAKLEQQGNAVIDLKNKTTQEAEIFEEEIITEPEIKFESPEKQSEAMKLRTLALENISKILPLSKKIIAYAKIGLNKLSSAITKNEAGVAKPNQLTSIITPHFSKIGKLFSHFSGKQKLFILFALALIFIAPLFIVRFLNRPKAPTIVELQDAPMTQIGALANEKGIDFNTQIQTILSNSNIVTTLIANNNPTVVTKNSVIVLQNNQPKEFPIPADSGVVAAATYMKDLSLILIFTDSNRILSFSPISEKFSNNNINLSNLSSANPIGTYLTYMYVLDQKTNQIYRFPRADGGFGESTNWLKDSTPLADVSEITIDDNIYAVANNKVLKFFKGKAVDFTLESSTTPVNFDKIYTTPDLQNFYALDTQNSRLVSYSKDGNILTQYHNEAFKDAISLSVDEQNKLAYIATSQGLISLELQ
;
A
#
# COMPACT_ATOMS: atom_id res chain seq x y z
N MET A 1 4.80 0.52 -73.23
CA MET A 1 5.32 0.22 -71.88
C MET A 1 4.58 1.11 -70.90
N SER A 2 3.73 0.53 -70.05
CA SER A 2 2.94 1.30 -69.07
C SER A 2 3.67 1.36 -67.73
N PRO A 3 3.59 2.46 -66.96
CA PRO A 3 4.27 2.59 -65.68
C PRO A 3 3.67 1.63 -64.64
N ARG A 4 4.52 1.16 -63.72
CA ARG A 4 4.19 0.12 -62.72
C ARG A 4 3.09 0.58 -61.76
N ASN A 5 2.11 -0.31 -61.56
CA ASN A 5 1.02 -0.13 -60.60
C ASN A 5 1.55 -0.09 -59.15
N SER A 6 0.97 0.77 -58.33
CA SER A 6 1.34 0.95 -56.92
C SER A 6 0.46 0.11 -55.98
N ASP A 7 0.54 -1.22 -56.08
CA ASP A 7 -0.12 -2.13 -55.14
C ASP A 7 0.71 -2.30 -53.86
N LYS A 8 0.53 -1.37 -52.92
CA LYS A 8 0.96 -1.48 -51.52
C LYS A 8 -0.22 -1.56 -50.55
N ASN A 9 -1.26 -2.31 -50.91
CA ASN A 9 -2.16 -2.92 -49.93
C ASN A 9 -1.77 -4.40 -49.78
N LYS A 10 -0.76 -4.67 -48.94
CA LYS A 10 -0.77 -5.92 -48.19
C LYS A 10 -1.78 -5.72 -47.08
N ASP A 11 -2.83 -6.54 -47.03
CA ASP A 11 -3.75 -6.56 -45.91
C ASP A 11 -2.94 -6.82 -44.63
N VAL A 12 -2.80 -5.76 -43.81
CA VAL A 12 -2.24 -5.89 -42.47
C VAL A 12 -3.34 -6.53 -41.63
N ILE A 13 -3.32 -7.86 -41.60
CA ILE A 13 -4.23 -8.67 -40.79
C ILE A 13 -4.16 -8.14 -39.37
N LYS A 14 -5.28 -7.60 -38.86
CA LYS A 14 -5.37 -7.13 -37.49
C LYS A 14 -5.20 -8.34 -36.56
N GLU A 15 -4.29 -8.21 -35.60
CA GLU A 15 -4.21 -9.18 -34.50
C GLU A 15 -5.50 -9.08 -33.68
N LEU A 16 -6.13 -10.22 -33.42
CA LEU A 16 -7.37 -10.33 -32.66
C LEU A 16 -7.03 -10.41 -31.18
N GLU A 17 -7.91 -9.85 -30.35
CA GLU A 17 -7.86 -10.06 -28.91
C GLU A 17 -8.43 -11.45 -28.60
N LYS A 18 -7.84 -12.14 -27.63
CA LYS A 18 -8.18 -13.52 -27.28
C LYS A 18 -8.45 -13.60 -25.78
N THR A 19 -9.70 -13.85 -25.44
CA THR A 19 -10.15 -14.05 -24.06
C THR A 19 -10.13 -15.54 -23.76
N ILE A 20 -9.26 -15.95 -22.84
CA ILE A 20 -9.17 -17.33 -22.35
C ILE A 20 -9.92 -17.39 -21.01
N SER A 21 -10.87 -18.33 -20.90
CA SER A 21 -11.75 -18.47 -19.75
C SER A 21 -11.71 -19.90 -19.22
N PRO A 22 -10.84 -20.17 -18.23
CA PRO A 22 -10.69 -21.49 -17.63
C PRO A 22 -11.83 -21.83 -16.66
N ILE A 23 -12.37 -23.04 -16.77
CA ILE A 23 -13.47 -23.59 -15.95
C ILE A 23 -13.02 -24.95 -15.40
N LEU A 24 -12.45 -24.93 -14.20
CA LEU A 24 -12.20 -26.14 -13.42
C LEU A 24 -13.30 -26.29 -12.35
N VAL A 25 -13.98 -27.43 -12.36
CA VAL A 25 -14.97 -27.82 -11.34
C VAL A 25 -14.48 -29.09 -10.67
N VAL A 26 -14.28 -29.02 -9.35
CA VAL A 26 -13.92 -30.16 -8.50
C VAL A 26 -14.73 -30.05 -7.21
N ASN A 27 -15.83 -30.80 -7.14
CA ASN A 27 -16.74 -30.82 -5.98
C ASN A 27 -16.20 -31.68 -4.84
N ASN A 28 -15.50 -32.78 -5.17
CA ASN A 28 -14.82 -33.62 -4.18
C ASN A 28 -13.33 -33.28 -4.13
N SER A 29 -12.87 -32.74 -3.00
CA SER A 29 -11.48 -32.28 -2.83
C SER A 29 -10.43 -33.38 -3.01
N SER A 30 -10.78 -34.67 -2.84
CA SER A 30 -9.85 -35.78 -3.08
C SER A 30 -9.52 -35.98 -4.56
N LEU A 31 -10.35 -35.47 -5.48
CA LEU A 31 -10.16 -35.62 -6.93
C LEU A 31 -9.19 -34.57 -7.51
N LYS A 32 -8.90 -33.50 -6.77
CA LYS A 32 -8.06 -32.39 -7.24
C LYS A 32 -6.66 -32.80 -7.74
N PRO A 33 -5.93 -33.77 -7.15
CA PRO A 33 -4.60 -34.15 -7.66
C PRO A 33 -4.61 -34.77 -9.05
N TYR A 34 -5.75 -35.33 -9.48
CA TYR A 34 -5.91 -36.08 -10.73
C TYR A 34 -6.29 -35.19 -11.92
N VAL A 35 -6.30 -33.87 -11.72
CA VAL A 35 -6.72 -32.90 -12.73
C VAL A 35 -5.97 -31.58 -12.56
N GLU A 36 -5.35 -31.11 -13.64
CA GLU A 36 -4.65 -29.82 -13.68
C GLU A 36 -5.04 -29.11 -14.97
N LEU A 37 -5.64 -27.94 -14.81
CA LEU A 37 -5.84 -26.98 -15.89
C LEU A 37 -4.66 -26.01 -15.86
N PHE A 38 -4.08 -25.72 -17.02
CA PHE A 38 -2.98 -24.76 -17.13
C PHE A 38 -3.24 -23.71 -18.21
N GLU A 39 -2.86 -22.48 -17.89
CA GLU A 39 -2.78 -21.35 -18.81
C GLU A 39 -1.43 -20.67 -18.58
N TYR A 40 -0.54 -20.78 -19.57
CA TYR A 40 0.80 -20.23 -19.53
C TYR A 40 0.97 -19.20 -20.64
N ALA A 41 1.02 -17.93 -20.27
CA ALA A 41 1.44 -16.85 -21.14
C ALA A 41 2.99 -16.79 -21.22
N PRO A 42 3.57 -16.23 -22.30
CA PRO A 42 5.00 -15.96 -22.39
C PRO A 42 5.52 -15.07 -21.25
N GLU A 43 6.49 -15.57 -20.48
CA GLU A 43 7.08 -14.84 -19.34
C GLU A 43 8.08 -13.76 -19.78
N ASN A 44 8.61 -13.85 -21.00
CA ASN A 44 9.67 -12.97 -21.51
C ASN A 44 9.37 -12.49 -22.93
N ILE A 45 9.90 -11.31 -23.30
CA ILE A 45 9.81 -10.75 -24.67
C ILE A 45 10.28 -11.75 -25.74
N TYR A 46 11.33 -12.54 -25.44
CA TYR A 46 11.82 -13.58 -26.35
C TYR A 46 10.82 -14.71 -26.59
N GLN A 47 9.95 -15.03 -25.62
CA GLN A 47 8.94 -16.09 -25.69
C GLN A 47 7.62 -15.61 -26.32
N GLN A 48 7.40 -14.30 -26.47
CA GLN A 48 6.19 -13.73 -27.09
C GLN A 48 5.84 -14.35 -28.46
N PRO A 49 6.81 -14.67 -29.36
CA PRO A 49 6.52 -15.36 -30.62
C PRO A 49 5.95 -16.78 -30.48
N LEU A 50 6.10 -17.43 -29.31
CA LEU A 50 5.56 -18.76 -29.07
C LEU A 50 4.08 -18.76 -28.65
N GLY A 51 3.49 -17.59 -28.38
CA GLY A 51 2.09 -17.49 -27.95
C GLY A 51 1.80 -18.12 -26.58
N SER A 52 0.52 -18.21 -26.24
CA SER A 52 0.05 -18.76 -24.97
C SER A 52 -0.22 -20.26 -25.08
N LEU A 53 0.30 -21.05 -24.16
CA LEU A 53 0.06 -22.49 -24.02
C LEU A 53 -1.08 -22.72 -23.02
N VAL A 54 -2.16 -23.38 -23.45
CA VAL A 54 -3.42 -23.53 -22.73
C VAL A 54 -3.88 -24.97 -22.82
N GLY A 55 -4.32 -25.59 -21.73
CA GLY A 55 -4.80 -26.96 -21.80
C GLY A 55 -5.10 -27.58 -20.45
N PHE A 56 -5.28 -28.89 -20.46
CA PHE A 56 -5.45 -29.67 -19.24
C PHE A 56 -4.91 -31.09 -19.38
N PHE A 57 -4.57 -31.67 -18.22
CA PHE A 57 -4.39 -33.10 -18.03
C PHE A 57 -5.42 -33.58 -16.98
N GLU A 58 -6.00 -34.75 -17.21
CA GLU A 58 -6.97 -35.42 -16.35
C GLU A 58 -6.63 -36.92 -16.35
N VAL A 59 -6.64 -37.58 -15.18
CA VAL A 59 -6.47 -39.03 -15.07
C VAL A 59 -7.70 -39.63 -14.38
N LYS A 60 -8.43 -40.48 -15.09
CA LYS A 60 -9.60 -41.20 -14.56
C LYS A 60 -9.22 -42.47 -13.79
N GLU A 61 -8.21 -42.34 -12.92
CA GLU A 61 -7.79 -43.35 -11.96
C GLU A 61 -7.30 -42.68 -10.68
N PHE A 62 -7.89 -43.06 -9.54
CA PHE A 62 -7.70 -42.35 -8.27
C PHE A 62 -6.75 -43.07 -7.31
N SER A 63 -5.58 -43.47 -7.81
CA SER A 63 -4.50 -44.08 -7.03
C SER A 63 -3.44 -43.07 -6.60
N ASP A 64 -2.82 -43.28 -5.44
CA ASP A 64 -1.78 -42.39 -4.91
C ASP A 64 -0.59 -42.19 -5.88
N GLU A 65 -0.31 -43.18 -6.75
CA GLU A 65 0.70 -43.09 -7.81
C GLU A 65 0.26 -42.23 -9.01
N SER A 66 -1.04 -42.12 -9.28
CA SER A 66 -1.57 -41.28 -10.37
C SER A 66 -1.66 -39.79 -9.97
N ALA A 67 -1.77 -39.49 -8.68
CA ALA A 67 -1.96 -38.15 -8.13
C ALA A 67 -0.85 -37.12 -8.42
N TYR A 68 0.38 -37.56 -8.73
CA TYR A 68 1.48 -36.65 -9.10
C TYR A 68 1.70 -36.53 -10.61
N VAL A 69 1.18 -37.47 -11.40
CA VAL A 69 1.45 -37.60 -12.84
C VAL A 69 1.07 -36.32 -13.56
N VAL A 70 -0.15 -35.85 -13.32
CA VAL A 70 -0.75 -34.67 -13.96
C VAL A 70 0.14 -33.43 -13.76
N ASN A 71 0.50 -33.10 -12.52
CA ASN A 71 1.37 -31.96 -12.19
C ASN A 71 2.79 -32.08 -12.81
N PHE A 72 3.32 -33.30 -12.84
CA PHE A 72 4.61 -33.59 -13.45
C PHE A 72 4.59 -33.38 -14.98
N LEU A 73 3.57 -33.89 -15.69
CA LEU A 73 3.43 -33.70 -17.13
C LEU A 73 3.23 -32.24 -17.51
N THR A 74 2.39 -31.50 -16.78
CA THR A 74 2.23 -30.04 -16.97
C THR A 74 3.57 -29.30 -16.82
N SER A 75 4.36 -29.67 -15.82
CA SER A 75 5.69 -29.08 -15.58
C SER A 75 6.70 -29.40 -16.69
N VAL A 76 6.70 -30.64 -17.20
CA VAL A 76 7.53 -31.06 -18.34
C VAL A 76 7.12 -30.32 -19.61
N LEU A 77 5.81 -30.26 -19.91
CA LEU A 77 5.25 -29.58 -21.07
C LEU A 77 5.63 -28.10 -21.11
N LYS A 78 5.37 -27.35 -20.02
CA LYS A 78 5.72 -25.92 -19.93
C LYS A 78 7.21 -25.70 -20.16
N LYS A 79 8.06 -26.50 -19.50
CA LYS A 79 9.52 -26.34 -19.53
C LYS A 79 10.08 -26.53 -20.93
N GLU A 80 9.70 -27.60 -21.63
CA GLU A 80 10.22 -27.87 -22.97
C GLU A 80 9.61 -26.95 -24.03
N TYR A 81 8.32 -26.59 -23.91
CA TYR A 81 7.69 -25.71 -24.89
C TYR A 81 8.39 -24.34 -24.99
N TYR A 82 8.74 -23.76 -23.84
CA TYR A 82 9.39 -22.46 -23.75
C TYR A 82 10.93 -22.50 -23.69
N ILE A 83 11.57 -23.67 -23.85
CA ILE A 83 13.03 -23.84 -23.69
C ILE A 83 13.85 -23.11 -24.76
N ASN A 84 13.33 -23.04 -26.00
CA ASN A 84 14.02 -22.44 -27.13
C ASN A 84 13.10 -21.43 -27.84
N PRO A 85 13.12 -20.15 -27.44
CA PRO A 85 12.23 -19.13 -28.00
C PRO A 85 12.51 -18.76 -29.48
N LYS A 86 13.55 -19.33 -30.10
CA LYS A 86 13.85 -19.14 -31.53
C LYS A 86 13.23 -20.21 -32.44
N ARG A 87 12.67 -21.27 -31.86
CA ARG A 87 12.06 -22.39 -32.56
C ARG A 87 10.62 -22.03 -32.99
N PRO A 88 10.14 -22.43 -34.18
CA PRO A 88 8.76 -22.19 -34.58
C PRO A 88 7.78 -22.94 -33.65
N VAL A 89 6.59 -22.37 -33.46
CA VAL A 89 5.55 -22.86 -32.54
C VAL A 89 5.25 -24.35 -32.71
N THR A 90 5.07 -24.82 -33.95
CA THR A 90 4.78 -26.23 -34.24
C THR A 90 5.88 -27.16 -33.76
N GLU A 91 7.14 -26.85 -34.07
CA GLU A 91 8.29 -27.68 -33.67
C GLU A 91 8.54 -27.61 -32.15
N SER A 92 8.20 -26.51 -31.49
CA SER A 92 8.22 -26.39 -30.03
C SER A 92 7.12 -27.24 -29.39
N LEU A 93 5.92 -27.25 -29.96
CA LEU A 93 4.80 -28.08 -29.52
C LEU A 93 5.12 -29.57 -29.72
N ASP A 94 5.55 -29.98 -30.93
CA ASP A 94 5.97 -31.35 -31.24
C ASP A 94 7.04 -31.86 -30.26
N SER A 95 8.04 -31.02 -29.97
CA SER A 95 9.13 -31.37 -29.04
C SER A 95 8.66 -31.49 -27.59
N ALA A 96 7.70 -30.65 -27.16
CA ALA A 96 7.14 -30.71 -25.81
C ALA A 96 6.23 -31.94 -25.66
N LEU A 97 5.37 -32.23 -26.64
CA LEU A 97 4.54 -33.44 -26.70
C LEU A 97 5.40 -34.71 -26.74
N HIS A 98 6.48 -34.71 -27.53
CA HIS A 98 7.43 -35.83 -27.54
C HIS A 98 8.08 -36.05 -26.17
N LYS A 99 8.47 -34.98 -25.46
CA LYS A 99 9.01 -35.12 -24.10
C LYS A 99 7.96 -35.62 -23.11
N VAL A 100 6.72 -35.19 -23.21
CA VAL A 100 5.59 -35.69 -22.40
C VAL A 100 5.37 -37.18 -22.66
N ASN A 101 5.34 -37.63 -23.91
CA ASN A 101 5.29 -39.07 -24.27
C ASN A 101 6.49 -39.85 -23.70
N MET A 102 7.72 -39.29 -23.74
CA MET A 102 8.89 -39.91 -23.11
C MET A 102 8.75 -40.03 -21.59
N ALA A 103 8.28 -38.97 -20.93
CA ALA A 103 8.07 -38.94 -19.48
C ALA A 103 7.01 -39.96 -19.05
N LEU A 104 5.90 -40.07 -19.78
CA LEU A 104 4.91 -41.14 -19.63
C LEU A 104 5.52 -42.53 -19.79
N SER A 105 6.40 -42.73 -20.77
CA SER A 105 7.11 -44.00 -20.94
C SER A 105 8.10 -44.32 -19.80
N GLU A 106 8.69 -43.31 -19.16
CA GLU A 106 9.53 -43.49 -17.98
C GLU A 106 8.69 -43.90 -16.76
N LEU A 107 7.54 -43.25 -16.53
CA LEU A 107 6.59 -43.64 -15.47
C LEU A 107 6.14 -45.11 -15.61
N ALA A 108 5.74 -45.51 -16.81
CA ALA A 108 5.34 -46.89 -17.10
C ALA A 108 6.48 -47.91 -16.86
N LYS A 109 7.73 -47.56 -17.19
CA LYS A 109 8.91 -48.41 -16.92
C LYS A 109 9.21 -48.56 -15.43
N HIS A 110 8.85 -47.57 -14.61
CA HIS A 110 9.05 -47.58 -13.16
C HIS A 110 7.93 -48.30 -12.40
N GLY A 111 6.91 -48.84 -13.09
CA GLY A 111 5.82 -49.62 -12.50
C GLY A 111 4.50 -48.86 -12.40
N ASN A 112 4.52 -47.53 -12.49
CA ASN A 112 3.32 -46.70 -12.50
C ASN A 112 2.66 -46.78 -13.89
N VAL A 113 1.76 -47.75 -14.07
CA VAL A 113 1.03 -48.03 -15.32
C VAL A 113 -0.47 -47.80 -15.21
N GLU A 114 -0.99 -47.44 -14.03
CA GLU A 114 -2.45 -47.42 -13.77
C GLU A 114 -3.18 -46.29 -14.53
N TRP A 115 -2.50 -45.20 -14.84
CA TRP A 115 -2.99 -44.11 -15.69
C TRP A 115 -3.10 -44.49 -17.19
N LEU A 116 -2.49 -45.61 -17.62
CA LEU A 116 -2.36 -45.96 -19.03
C LEU A 116 -3.72 -46.30 -19.65
N GLY A 117 -4.11 -45.54 -20.67
CA GLY A 117 -5.45 -45.63 -21.28
C GLY A 117 -6.55 -44.93 -20.48
N LYS A 118 -6.22 -44.26 -19.36
CA LYS A 118 -7.15 -43.47 -18.52
C LYS A 118 -6.78 -41.98 -18.45
N ILE A 119 -5.79 -41.56 -19.24
CA ILE A 119 -5.31 -40.17 -19.31
C ILE A 119 -6.01 -39.40 -20.44
N ASN A 120 -6.79 -38.40 -20.06
CA ASN A 120 -7.42 -37.45 -20.97
C ASN A 120 -6.62 -36.15 -20.95
N ALA A 121 -6.37 -35.57 -22.11
CA ALA A 121 -5.67 -34.30 -22.20
C ALA A 121 -6.00 -33.57 -23.51
N ALA A 122 -6.15 -32.26 -23.43
CA ALA A 122 -6.19 -31.38 -24.59
C ALA A 122 -5.19 -30.25 -24.38
N ILE A 123 -4.29 -30.08 -25.35
CA ILE A 123 -3.20 -29.11 -25.32
C ILE A 123 -3.37 -28.22 -26.53
N CYS A 124 -3.43 -26.91 -26.31
CA CYS A 124 -3.63 -25.88 -27.33
C CYS A 124 -2.59 -24.77 -27.16
N VAL A 125 -2.10 -24.23 -28.27
CA VAL A 125 -1.22 -23.07 -28.33
C VAL A 125 -1.86 -22.02 -29.20
N LEU A 126 -2.01 -20.82 -28.65
CA LEU A 126 -2.63 -19.66 -29.29
C LEU A 126 -1.54 -18.66 -29.74
N GLU A 127 -1.00 -18.83 -30.94
CA GLU A 127 -0.05 -17.90 -31.57
C GLU A 127 -0.80 -16.85 -32.39
N LYS A 128 -0.87 -15.60 -31.92
CA LYS A 128 -1.62 -14.52 -32.59
C LYS A 128 -3.06 -14.94 -32.92
N ASN A 129 -3.37 -15.12 -34.21
CA ASN A 129 -4.67 -15.57 -34.73
C ASN A 129 -4.65 -17.06 -35.15
N ASN A 130 -3.62 -17.83 -34.82
CA ASN A 130 -3.50 -19.27 -35.08
C ASN A 130 -3.69 -20.07 -33.78
N ALA A 131 -4.30 -21.25 -33.91
CA ALA A 131 -4.38 -22.26 -32.87
C ALA A 131 -3.70 -23.55 -33.35
N HIS A 132 -2.78 -24.07 -32.55
CA HIS A 132 -2.11 -25.36 -32.76
C HIS A 132 -2.50 -26.28 -31.60
N PHE A 133 -2.97 -27.50 -31.85
CA PHE A 133 -3.51 -28.33 -30.77
C PHE A 133 -3.32 -29.83 -30.99
N SER A 134 -3.27 -30.56 -29.89
CA SER A 134 -3.16 -32.02 -29.82
C SER A 134 -3.99 -32.54 -28.65
N VAL A 135 -4.47 -33.78 -28.78
CA VAL A 135 -5.50 -34.38 -27.92
C VAL A 135 -5.12 -35.83 -27.60
N SER A 136 -5.45 -36.29 -26.40
CA SER A 136 -5.32 -37.67 -25.93
C SER A 136 -6.56 -38.07 -25.12
N GLY A 137 -6.94 -39.34 -25.24
CA GLY A 137 -8.11 -39.91 -24.54
C GLY A 137 -9.42 -39.28 -25.00
N ASP A 138 -10.39 -39.18 -24.09
CA ASP A 138 -11.74 -38.69 -24.35
C ASP A 138 -11.87 -37.14 -24.33
N ALA A 139 -10.75 -36.41 -24.36
CA ALA A 139 -10.79 -34.95 -24.42
C ALA A 139 -11.25 -34.49 -25.82
N LYS A 140 -12.04 -33.41 -25.87
CA LYS A 140 -12.62 -32.90 -27.13
C LYS A 140 -12.44 -31.39 -27.27
N ILE A 141 -12.30 -30.95 -28.50
CA ILE A 141 -12.18 -29.54 -28.88
C ILE A 141 -13.24 -29.23 -29.94
N PHE A 142 -14.09 -28.24 -29.66
CA PHE A 142 -15.09 -27.73 -30.58
C PHE A 142 -14.77 -26.32 -31.02
N LEU A 143 -15.02 -26.02 -32.29
CA LEU A 143 -15.01 -24.68 -32.85
C LEU A 143 -16.44 -24.26 -33.19
N TYR A 144 -16.89 -23.15 -32.60
CA TYR A 144 -18.09 -22.45 -32.98
C TYR A 144 -17.73 -21.33 -33.96
N ARG A 145 -18.12 -21.51 -35.23
CA ARG A 145 -17.91 -20.55 -36.33
C ARG A 145 -19.16 -20.48 -37.20
N ASN A 146 -19.56 -19.28 -37.62
CA ASN A 146 -20.70 -19.04 -38.52
C ASN A 146 -22.00 -19.77 -38.09
N GLN A 147 -22.32 -19.75 -36.79
CA GLN A 147 -23.46 -20.45 -36.17
C GLN A 147 -23.43 -21.98 -36.28
N GLY A 148 -22.38 -22.58 -36.85
CA GLY A 148 -22.05 -23.99 -36.75
C GLY A 148 -21.22 -24.27 -35.50
N LEU A 149 -21.41 -25.46 -34.91
CA LEU A 149 -20.51 -26.02 -33.91
C LEU A 149 -19.92 -27.29 -34.54
N SER A 150 -18.61 -27.33 -34.71
CA SER A 150 -17.88 -28.44 -35.31
C SER A 150 -16.89 -29.00 -34.30
N GLU A 151 -16.79 -30.33 -34.19
CA GLU A 151 -15.67 -30.94 -33.49
C GLU A 151 -14.42 -30.82 -34.38
N ILE A 152 -13.29 -30.41 -33.80
CA ILE A 152 -12.01 -30.26 -34.53
C ILE A 152 -10.93 -31.20 -33.97
N SER A 153 -11.25 -31.96 -32.91
CA SER A 153 -10.40 -32.97 -32.28
C SER A 153 -10.54 -34.38 -32.86
N GLU A 154 -11.43 -34.57 -33.83
CA GLU A 154 -11.64 -35.86 -34.52
C GLU A 154 -10.31 -36.35 -35.13
N ASP A 155 -10.05 -37.66 -35.01
CA ASP A 155 -8.83 -38.35 -35.45
C ASP A 155 -7.47 -37.83 -34.88
N LEU A 156 -7.47 -37.03 -33.80
CA LEU A 156 -6.22 -36.56 -33.16
C LEU A 156 -5.69 -37.45 -32.03
N ALA A 157 -6.57 -38.13 -31.30
CA ALA A 157 -6.20 -39.11 -30.29
C ALA A 157 -5.69 -40.41 -30.95
N SER A 158 -5.02 -41.27 -30.18
CA SER A 158 -4.53 -42.55 -30.71
C SER A 158 -5.61 -43.64 -30.67
N ASP A 159 -6.10 -44.06 -31.84
CA ASP A 159 -7.06 -45.17 -32.00
C ASP A 159 -6.46 -46.58 -31.73
N SER A 160 -5.28 -46.66 -31.12
CA SER A 160 -4.63 -47.95 -30.85
C SER A 160 -5.37 -48.73 -29.76
N LEU A 161 -5.91 -49.89 -30.12
CA LEU A 161 -6.56 -50.85 -29.22
C LEU A 161 -5.70 -51.25 -27.98
N GLU A 162 -4.38 -51.10 -28.08
CA GLU A 162 -3.44 -51.23 -26.96
C GLU A 162 -2.84 -49.84 -26.65
N PRO A 163 -3.10 -49.24 -25.47
CA PRO A 163 -2.58 -47.93 -25.13
C PRO A 163 -1.06 -47.98 -24.93
N HIS A 164 -0.32 -47.14 -25.66
CA HIS A 164 1.15 -47.15 -25.65
C HIS A 164 1.74 -45.81 -25.14
N PRO A 165 2.54 -45.79 -24.05
CA PRO A 165 3.04 -44.55 -23.43
C PRO A 165 3.77 -43.57 -24.36
N LEU A 166 4.57 -44.05 -25.32
CA LEU A 166 5.26 -43.17 -26.28
C LEU A 166 4.35 -42.63 -27.41
N LYS A 167 3.08 -43.03 -27.45
CA LYS A 167 2.10 -42.67 -28.51
C LYS A 167 0.81 -42.06 -27.90
N THR A 168 0.90 -41.45 -26.73
CA THR A 168 -0.25 -40.78 -26.10
C THR A 168 -0.70 -39.57 -26.92
N PHE A 169 0.24 -38.70 -27.33
CA PHE A 169 0.01 -37.69 -28.36
C PHE A 169 0.66 -38.14 -29.68
N VAL A 170 -0.12 -38.20 -30.76
CA VAL A 170 0.34 -38.65 -32.09
C VAL A 170 0.23 -37.55 -33.14
N ASN A 171 -0.94 -36.91 -33.22
CA ASN A 171 -1.26 -35.93 -34.24
C ASN A 171 -1.31 -34.52 -33.64
N VAL A 172 -0.84 -33.54 -34.40
CA VAL A 172 -0.96 -32.10 -34.09
C VAL A 172 -1.72 -31.44 -35.23
N SER A 173 -2.82 -30.77 -34.91
CA SER A 173 -3.58 -29.96 -35.86
C SER A 173 -3.22 -28.49 -35.72
N SER A 174 -3.46 -27.71 -36.77
CA SER A 174 -3.10 -26.29 -36.84
C SER A 174 -4.10 -25.56 -37.72
N GLY A 175 -4.69 -24.48 -37.21
CA GLY A 175 -5.72 -23.73 -37.91
C GLY A 175 -5.69 -22.24 -37.57
N ARG A 176 -6.19 -21.42 -38.49
CA ARG A 176 -6.37 -19.98 -38.26
C ARG A 176 -7.76 -19.71 -37.69
N LEU A 177 -7.79 -18.96 -36.60
CA LEU A 177 -8.98 -18.41 -35.98
C LEU A 177 -9.36 -17.06 -36.62
N GLU A 178 -10.65 -16.81 -36.67
CA GLU A 178 -11.26 -15.63 -37.28
C GLU A 178 -12.07 -14.85 -36.22
N LYS A 179 -12.53 -13.66 -36.58
CA LYS A 179 -13.31 -12.80 -35.69
C LYS A 179 -14.59 -13.51 -35.22
N ASN A 180 -14.89 -13.42 -33.93
CA ASN A 180 -16.04 -14.03 -33.25
C ASN A 180 -16.02 -15.57 -33.22
N ASP A 181 -14.92 -16.21 -33.61
CA ASP A 181 -14.73 -17.63 -33.32
C ASP A 181 -14.72 -17.86 -31.80
N ARG A 182 -15.33 -18.96 -31.38
CA ARG A 182 -15.28 -19.43 -30.00
C ARG A 182 -14.90 -20.89 -29.98
N MET A 183 -13.89 -21.25 -29.18
CA MET A 183 -13.48 -22.63 -28.98
C MET A 183 -13.91 -23.13 -27.60
N LEU A 184 -14.29 -24.40 -27.53
CA LEU A 184 -14.56 -25.12 -26.28
C LEU A 184 -13.61 -26.32 -26.20
N ILE A 185 -12.71 -26.33 -25.23
CA ILE A 185 -11.76 -27.42 -24.96
C ILE A 185 -12.20 -28.08 -23.66
N THR A 186 -12.58 -29.36 -23.64
CA THR A 186 -13.22 -29.98 -22.45
C THR A 186 -13.12 -31.51 -22.44
N SER A 187 -13.31 -32.16 -21.29
CA SER A 187 -13.46 -33.62 -21.21
C SER A 187 -14.83 -34.09 -21.71
N ALA A 188 -14.96 -35.34 -22.13
CA ALA A 188 -16.23 -35.89 -22.63
C ALA A 188 -17.38 -35.89 -21.60
N ASP A 189 -17.11 -35.75 -20.30
CA ASP A 189 -18.13 -35.85 -19.25
C ASP A 189 -19.19 -34.73 -19.35
N ILE A 190 -18.86 -33.60 -19.99
CA ILE A 190 -19.80 -32.51 -20.27
C ILE A 190 -21.04 -33.00 -21.03
N PHE A 191 -20.89 -33.98 -21.94
CA PHE A 191 -21.96 -34.43 -22.83
C PHE A 191 -23.02 -35.29 -22.14
N HIS A 192 -22.75 -35.76 -20.91
CA HIS A 192 -23.76 -36.41 -20.07
C HIS A 192 -24.84 -35.44 -19.57
N ILE A 193 -24.56 -34.12 -19.56
CA ILE A 193 -25.47 -33.08 -19.08
C ILE A 193 -25.84 -32.10 -20.19
N LEU A 194 -24.86 -31.68 -20.98
CA LEU A 194 -25.01 -30.70 -22.05
C LEU A 194 -24.69 -31.37 -23.39
N PRO A 195 -25.69 -31.99 -24.06
CA PRO A 195 -25.53 -32.49 -25.42
C PRO A 195 -25.00 -31.40 -26.36
N THR A 196 -24.30 -31.79 -27.42
CA THR A 196 -23.71 -30.87 -28.42
C THR A 196 -24.75 -29.90 -29.01
N SER A 197 -26.01 -30.32 -29.14
CA SER A 197 -27.13 -29.49 -29.59
C SER A 197 -27.52 -28.39 -28.60
N GLU A 198 -27.33 -28.60 -27.29
CA GLU A 198 -27.54 -27.58 -26.26
C GLU A 198 -26.35 -26.64 -26.15
N ILE A 199 -25.12 -27.17 -26.22
CA ILE A 199 -23.90 -26.34 -26.29
C ILE A 199 -23.99 -25.36 -27.46
N LYS A 200 -24.42 -25.82 -28.64
CA LYS A 200 -24.66 -24.97 -29.82
C LYS A 200 -25.71 -23.88 -29.55
N LYS A 201 -26.85 -24.20 -28.92
CA LYS A 201 -27.88 -23.22 -28.55
C LYS A 201 -27.38 -22.21 -27.52
N ASN A 202 -26.55 -22.64 -26.57
CA ASN A 202 -26.02 -21.77 -25.53
C ASN A 202 -24.93 -20.83 -26.08
N PHE A 203 -24.10 -21.27 -27.03
CA PHE A 203 -23.22 -20.39 -27.81
C PHE A 203 -23.97 -19.34 -28.65
N GLN A 204 -25.18 -19.66 -29.12
CA GLN A 204 -26.06 -18.70 -29.80
C GLN A 204 -26.75 -17.72 -28.82
N ARG A 205 -27.02 -18.15 -27.59
CA ARG A 205 -27.83 -17.41 -26.60
C ARG A 205 -27.02 -16.47 -25.71
N PHE A 206 -25.78 -16.81 -25.44
CA PHE A 206 -24.91 -16.11 -24.50
C PHE A 206 -23.65 -15.61 -25.20
N GLU A 207 -23.11 -14.47 -24.75
CA GLU A 207 -21.90 -13.85 -25.27
C GLU A 207 -20.95 -13.56 -24.09
N GLY A 208 -19.65 -13.78 -24.28
CA GLY A 208 -18.61 -13.56 -23.27
C GLY A 208 -18.89 -14.27 -21.95
N ASP A 209 -18.55 -13.60 -20.86
CA ASP A 209 -18.58 -14.11 -19.48
C ASP A 209 -19.91 -14.76 -19.06
N LYS A 210 -21.04 -14.38 -19.68
CA LYS A 210 -22.36 -14.98 -19.39
C LYS A 210 -22.40 -16.47 -19.77
N PHE A 211 -21.73 -16.85 -20.85
CA PHE A 211 -21.63 -18.25 -21.28
C PHE A 211 -20.74 -19.05 -20.33
N VAL A 212 -19.60 -18.47 -19.93
CA VAL A 212 -18.65 -19.04 -18.97
C VAL A 212 -19.32 -19.25 -17.60
N GLN A 213 -20.09 -18.25 -17.13
CA GLN A 213 -20.85 -18.34 -15.88
C GLN A 213 -21.94 -19.42 -15.96
N PHE A 214 -22.68 -19.49 -17.07
CA PHE A 214 -23.68 -20.54 -17.31
C PHE A 214 -23.05 -21.95 -17.23
N LEU A 215 -21.93 -22.18 -17.94
CA LEU A 215 -21.21 -23.46 -17.89
C LEU A 215 -20.77 -23.77 -16.45
N LYS A 216 -20.13 -22.81 -15.76
CA LYS A 216 -19.67 -23.01 -14.39
C LYS A 216 -20.80 -23.39 -13.44
N THR A 217 -21.98 -22.77 -13.55
CA THR A 217 -23.17 -23.11 -12.75
C THR A 217 -23.78 -24.45 -13.14
N ALA A 218 -23.86 -24.79 -14.43
CA ALA A 218 -24.41 -26.06 -14.88
C ALA A 218 -23.55 -27.24 -14.41
N LEU A 219 -22.23 -27.14 -14.62
CA LEU A 219 -21.26 -28.19 -14.31
C LEU A 219 -21.08 -28.39 -12.80
N SER A 220 -20.97 -27.31 -12.02
CA SER A 220 -20.76 -27.39 -10.56
C SER A 220 -21.91 -28.06 -9.81
N ASN A 221 -23.12 -28.10 -10.37
CA ASN A 221 -24.27 -28.73 -9.71
C ASN A 221 -24.41 -30.24 -9.97
N GLN A 222 -23.67 -30.80 -10.93
CA GLN A 222 -23.98 -32.12 -11.49
C GLN A 222 -22.77 -33.01 -11.84
N ILE A 223 -21.55 -32.49 -11.94
CA ILE A 223 -20.33 -33.31 -12.13
C ILE A 223 -19.39 -33.16 -10.91
N GLU A 224 -18.74 -34.26 -10.50
CA GLU A 224 -17.76 -34.24 -9.40
C GLU A 224 -16.42 -33.62 -9.79
N MET A 225 -15.96 -33.88 -11.01
CA MET A 225 -14.71 -33.39 -11.60
C MET A 225 -14.92 -33.14 -13.09
N ILE A 226 -14.67 -31.92 -13.57
CA ILE A 226 -14.63 -31.61 -15.00
C ILE A 226 -13.71 -30.42 -15.29
N VAL A 227 -13.02 -30.50 -16.44
CA VAL A 227 -12.28 -29.39 -17.04
C VAL A 227 -12.96 -28.91 -18.31
N SER A 228 -13.06 -27.59 -18.43
CA SER A 228 -13.48 -26.90 -19.64
C SER A 228 -12.73 -25.58 -19.78
N ILE A 229 -12.39 -25.19 -21.00
CA ILE A 229 -11.75 -23.91 -21.33
C ILE A 229 -12.49 -23.32 -22.51
N VAL A 230 -12.93 -22.07 -22.37
CA VAL A 230 -13.53 -21.31 -23.46
C VAL A 230 -12.50 -20.31 -23.97
N VAL A 231 -12.29 -20.25 -25.28
CA VAL A 231 -11.44 -19.24 -25.93
C VAL A 231 -12.31 -18.45 -26.88
N GLU A 232 -12.46 -17.13 -26.68
CA GLU A 232 -13.21 -16.26 -27.58
C GLU A 232 -12.28 -15.28 -28.30
N MET A 233 -12.47 -15.13 -29.62
CA MET A 233 -11.68 -14.21 -30.47
C MET A 233 -12.46 -12.92 -30.75
N THR A 234 -12.08 -11.82 -30.13
CA THR A 234 -12.69 -10.50 -30.31
C THR A 234 -11.87 -9.61 -31.23
N GLU A 235 -12.53 -8.68 -31.90
CA GLU A 235 -11.81 -7.56 -32.52
C GLU A 235 -11.34 -6.62 -31.42
N VAL A 236 -10.06 -6.25 -31.45
CA VAL A 236 -9.54 -5.12 -30.65
C VAL A 236 -10.38 -3.91 -31.00
N ILE A 237 -11.24 -3.47 -30.06
CA ILE A 237 -11.98 -2.22 -30.20
C ILE A 237 -10.94 -1.12 -30.16
N PRO A 238 -10.69 -0.38 -31.26
CA PRO A 238 -9.73 0.71 -31.21
C PRO A 238 -10.29 1.75 -30.24
N VAL A 239 -9.61 1.95 -29.11
CA VAL A 239 -9.91 3.06 -28.20
C VAL A 239 -9.95 4.31 -29.05
N VAL A 240 -11.13 4.92 -29.16
CA VAL A 240 -11.34 6.09 -30.02
C VAL A 240 -10.56 7.24 -29.41
N THR A 241 -9.31 7.37 -29.84
CA THR A 241 -8.51 8.57 -29.59
C THR A 241 -9.29 9.69 -30.24
N THR A 242 -9.89 10.55 -29.41
CA THR A 242 -10.64 11.72 -29.90
C THR A 242 -9.71 12.52 -30.79
N LYS A 243 -10.01 12.54 -32.09
CA LYS A 243 -9.19 13.23 -33.08
C LYS A 243 -9.08 14.69 -32.65
N ALA A 244 -7.89 15.08 -32.19
CA ALA A 244 -7.59 16.48 -31.92
C ALA A 244 -7.94 17.29 -33.18
N LEU A 245 -8.69 18.38 -33.00
CA LEU A 245 -8.93 19.35 -34.07
C LEU A 245 -7.59 19.71 -34.72
N PRO A 246 -7.54 19.90 -36.05
CA PRO A 246 -6.31 20.23 -36.74
C PRO A 246 -5.75 21.53 -36.13
N ARG A 247 -4.64 21.41 -35.40
CA ARG A 247 -3.94 22.58 -34.85
C ARG A 247 -3.68 23.54 -36.00
N LYS A 248 -4.22 24.75 -35.90
CA LYS A 248 -3.79 25.91 -36.71
C LYS A 248 -2.26 25.89 -36.73
N LYS A 249 -1.66 25.96 -37.93
CA LYS A 249 -0.20 26.06 -38.06
C LYS A 249 0.27 27.19 -37.14
N SER A 250 1.22 26.88 -36.25
CA SER A 250 1.92 27.90 -35.50
C SER A 250 2.57 28.89 -36.49
N PRO A 251 2.54 30.20 -36.22
CA PRO A 251 3.45 31.09 -36.92
C PRO A 251 4.89 30.61 -36.65
N GLN A 252 5.73 30.63 -37.68
CA GLN A 252 7.16 30.41 -37.50
C GLN A 252 7.70 31.43 -36.49
N ALA A 253 8.63 31.00 -35.64
CA ALA A 253 9.31 31.90 -34.72
C ALA A 253 10.02 33.00 -35.54
N ALA A 254 9.52 34.23 -35.45
CA ALA A 254 10.19 35.38 -36.01
C ALA A 254 11.44 35.67 -35.17
N ASN A 255 12.58 35.85 -35.83
CA ASN A 255 13.86 36.09 -35.17
C ASN A 255 13.77 37.35 -34.30
N ALA A 256 13.98 37.20 -32.99
CA ALA A 256 13.84 38.28 -32.00
C ALA A 256 14.98 39.32 -32.01
N PHE A 257 15.76 39.39 -33.09
CA PHE A 257 16.81 40.38 -33.32
C PHE A 257 16.83 40.76 -34.82
N SER A 258 16.07 41.78 -35.19
CA SER A 258 16.29 42.56 -36.41
C SER A 258 15.86 44.02 -36.19
N GLU A 259 16.64 44.93 -36.75
CA GLU A 259 16.72 46.35 -36.35
C GLU A 259 15.58 47.23 -36.92
N GLN A 260 14.45 46.63 -37.30
CA GLN A 260 13.40 47.29 -38.11
C GLN A 260 12.03 47.45 -37.43
N THR A 261 11.89 47.14 -36.14
CA THR A 261 10.66 47.40 -35.38
C THR A 261 10.44 48.87 -35.00
N PHE A 262 11.39 49.76 -35.29
CA PHE A 262 11.27 51.21 -35.09
C PHE A 262 10.92 51.96 -36.40
N ALA A 263 9.73 51.70 -36.95
CA ALA A 263 9.16 52.54 -38.01
C ALA A 263 7.61 52.57 -37.98
N ASN A 264 7.06 53.74 -37.60
CA ASN A 264 5.79 54.34 -38.05
C ASN A 264 4.48 53.52 -37.93
N THR A 265 3.64 53.78 -36.92
CA THR A 265 2.60 54.84 -36.78
C THR A 265 1.19 54.55 -37.35
N SER A 266 0.25 54.49 -36.39
CA SER A 266 -1.16 54.97 -36.42
C SER A 266 -2.29 54.10 -37.02
N PRO A 267 -3.54 54.26 -36.50
CA PRO A 267 -4.67 53.34 -36.73
C PRO A 267 -5.81 53.93 -37.59
N ALA A 268 -6.75 53.08 -38.04
CA ALA A 268 -8.02 53.52 -38.62
C ALA A 268 -9.19 52.55 -38.32
N ASN A 269 -10.40 53.11 -38.26
CA ASN A 269 -11.67 52.48 -37.86
C ASN A 269 -12.28 51.55 -38.92
N ASN A 270 -13.19 50.66 -38.48
CA ASN A 270 -14.64 50.62 -38.84
C ASN A 270 -15.23 49.34 -38.18
N LEU A 271 -16.28 49.33 -37.34
CA LEU A 271 -17.67 49.81 -37.42
C LEU A 271 -18.58 49.12 -38.45
N ALA A 272 -19.69 48.59 -37.91
CA ALA A 272 -21.03 48.36 -38.49
C ALA A 272 -21.43 46.97 -39.06
N GLN A 273 -22.32 46.33 -38.27
CA GLN A 273 -23.66 45.85 -38.61
C GLN A 273 -23.93 44.41 -39.10
N GLU A 274 -24.98 43.86 -38.47
CA GLU A 274 -25.68 42.61 -38.73
C GLU A 274 -26.86 42.83 -39.70
N ASN A 275 -27.10 41.89 -40.61
CA ASN A 275 -28.38 41.19 -40.82
C ASN A 275 -28.38 40.47 -42.18
N GLU A 276 -28.69 39.18 -42.18
CA GLU A 276 -29.92 38.66 -42.83
C GLU A 276 -30.07 37.15 -42.58
N LEU A 277 -31.33 36.72 -42.43
CA LEU A 277 -31.74 35.35 -42.15
C LEU A 277 -32.64 34.89 -43.31
N ALA A 278 -32.40 33.72 -43.89
CA ALA A 278 -33.26 33.12 -44.90
C ALA A 278 -33.59 31.67 -44.55
N MET A 279 -34.88 31.32 -44.62
CA MET A 279 -35.44 30.02 -44.25
C MET A 279 -35.62 29.10 -45.47
N ALA A 280 -35.60 27.79 -45.22
CA ALA A 280 -36.48 26.84 -45.91
C ALA A 280 -36.76 25.62 -45.01
N MET A 281 -38.02 25.38 -44.69
CA MET A 281 -38.54 24.14 -44.11
C MET A 281 -39.92 23.87 -44.75
N GLU A 282 -40.09 22.66 -45.27
CA GLU A 282 -41.38 22.02 -45.58
C GLU A 282 -41.74 21.09 -44.40
N ALA A 283 -42.96 20.58 -44.20
CA ALA A 283 -44.35 21.02 -44.42
C ALA A 283 -45.25 19.95 -43.74
N GLU A 284 -46.58 20.15 -43.67
CA GLU A 284 -47.63 19.33 -43.00
C GLU A 284 -47.87 19.64 -41.52
N GLU A 285 -49.10 19.80 -40.99
CA GLU A 285 -50.44 20.08 -41.52
C GLU A 285 -51.37 20.21 -40.29
N ASN A 286 -52.16 21.29 -40.17
CA ASN A 286 -53.50 21.24 -39.58
C ASN A 286 -54.28 22.56 -39.77
N GLU A 287 -55.60 22.44 -39.82
CA GLU A 287 -56.50 23.47 -40.35
C GLU A 287 -56.90 24.55 -39.32
N GLN A 288 -57.34 25.71 -39.82
CA GLN A 288 -57.96 26.79 -39.05
C GLN A 288 -59.40 27.00 -39.53
N GLU A 289 -60.33 27.37 -38.63
CA GLU A 289 -61.65 27.86 -39.04
C GLU A 289 -62.01 29.21 -38.38
N TYR A 290 -61.86 30.24 -39.22
CA TYR A 290 -62.66 31.47 -39.39
C TYR A 290 -62.99 32.43 -38.22
N THR A 291 -62.94 33.73 -38.56
CA THR A 291 -63.14 34.92 -37.71
C THR A 291 -64.50 35.60 -37.94
N ASP A 292 -64.99 36.41 -36.97
CA ASP A 292 -65.39 37.80 -37.29
C ASP A 292 -65.51 38.71 -36.04
N GLU A 293 -65.32 40.02 -36.23
CA GLU A 293 -65.63 41.09 -35.28
C GLU A 293 -66.65 42.06 -35.90
N LYS A 294 -67.89 42.17 -35.36
CA LYS A 294 -68.62 43.47 -35.41
C LYS A 294 -69.87 43.65 -34.54
N THR A 295 -69.86 44.81 -33.85
CA THR A 295 -71.00 45.69 -33.47
C THR A 295 -72.12 45.21 -32.54
N GLY A 296 -72.40 46.00 -31.50
CA GLY A 296 -73.55 45.77 -30.61
C GLY A 296 -73.91 46.83 -29.54
N HIS A 297 -73.85 48.14 -29.84
CA HIS A 297 -74.60 49.23 -29.13
C HIS A 297 -74.27 49.54 -27.63
N ILE A 298 -74.69 50.64 -26.97
CA ILE A 298 -74.67 52.11 -27.25
C ILE A 298 -74.99 52.87 -25.91
N TYR A 299 -74.17 53.88 -25.49
CA TYR A 299 -74.48 55.01 -24.55
C TYR A 299 -74.95 54.64 -23.08
N ILE A 300 -74.93 55.47 -21.99
CA ILE A 300 -74.56 56.87 -21.70
C ILE A 300 -74.10 57.06 -20.21
N GLN A 301 -73.33 58.13 -19.98
CA GLN A 301 -72.92 58.90 -18.78
C GLN A 301 -73.53 58.63 -17.36
N GLY A 302 -72.70 58.89 -16.34
CA GLY A 302 -73.11 59.23 -14.96
C GLY A 302 -71.92 59.38 -14.00
N GLU A 303 -71.66 60.58 -13.47
CA GLU A 303 -70.44 60.91 -12.69
C GLU A 303 -70.51 60.54 -11.18
N THR A 304 -69.33 60.33 -10.58
CA THR A 304 -68.90 60.53 -9.17
C THR A 304 -69.93 60.35 -8.02
N ILE A 305 -69.62 59.64 -6.93
CA ILE A 305 -68.72 60.12 -5.85
C ILE A 305 -68.10 58.96 -5.03
N ALA A 306 -66.80 59.13 -4.75
CA ALA A 306 -65.98 58.63 -3.63
C ALA A 306 -66.40 57.44 -2.72
N SER A 307 -65.49 56.45 -2.69
CA SER A 307 -64.67 56.04 -1.52
C SER A 307 -65.07 54.87 -0.58
N GLN A 308 -64.02 54.11 -0.22
CA GLN A 308 -63.81 53.29 0.99
C GLN A 308 -64.68 52.04 1.23
N GLU A 309 -64.20 50.86 0.80
CA GLU A 309 -64.34 49.61 1.60
C GLU A 309 -63.42 48.43 1.20
N ALA A 310 -62.91 48.37 -0.04
CA ALA A 310 -62.24 47.17 -0.58
C ALA A 310 -60.88 46.75 0.04
N ALA A 311 -60.25 47.56 0.91
CA ALA A 311 -58.85 47.35 1.33
C ALA A 311 -58.63 46.30 2.45
N HIS A 312 -59.67 45.94 3.21
CA HIS A 312 -59.49 45.12 4.43
C HIS A 312 -59.67 43.60 4.25
N ALA A 313 -60.37 43.14 3.21
CA ALA A 313 -60.61 41.71 3.00
C ALA A 313 -59.33 40.95 2.61
N GLN A 314 -58.55 41.51 1.68
CA GLN A 314 -57.40 40.84 1.08
C GLN A 314 -56.21 40.71 2.04
N MET A 315 -56.05 41.67 2.97
CA MET A 315 -54.95 41.67 3.94
C MET A 315 -55.17 40.66 5.08
N ASN A 316 -56.42 40.47 5.54
CA ASN A 316 -56.74 39.46 6.56
C ASN A 316 -56.49 38.02 6.07
N LEU A 317 -56.83 37.73 4.81
CA LEU A 317 -56.59 36.44 4.16
C LEU A 317 -55.10 36.09 4.10
N TYR A 318 -54.24 37.08 3.87
CA TYR A 318 -52.78 36.90 3.90
C TYR A 318 -52.27 36.64 5.33
N TRP A 319 -52.79 37.35 6.33
CA TRP A 319 -52.38 37.18 7.72
C TRP A 319 -52.76 35.82 8.30
N ASP A 320 -53.92 35.26 7.96
CA ASP A 320 -54.34 33.94 8.45
C ASP A 320 -53.57 32.80 7.74
N MET A 321 -53.29 32.94 6.43
CA MET A 321 -52.42 32.00 5.71
C MET A 321 -50.98 31.98 6.26
N VAL A 322 -50.47 33.14 6.72
CA VAL A 322 -49.17 33.24 7.40
C VAL A 322 -49.21 32.60 8.79
N LYS A 323 -50.28 32.81 9.58
CA LYS A 323 -50.45 32.13 10.89
C LYS A 323 -50.50 30.60 10.73
N GLU A 324 -51.18 30.10 9.71
CA GLU A 324 -51.32 28.67 9.46
C GLU A 324 -49.97 28.02 9.09
N LYS A 325 -49.20 28.63 8.18
CA LYS A 325 -47.84 28.16 7.84
C LYS A 325 -46.86 28.24 9.02
N ILE A 326 -46.94 29.28 9.85
CA ILE A 326 -46.12 29.39 11.08
C ILE A 326 -46.53 28.33 12.12
N SER A 327 -47.83 28.03 12.25
CA SER A 327 -48.35 26.96 13.11
C SER A 327 -47.76 25.61 12.73
N GLN A 328 -47.84 25.23 11.46
CA GLN A 328 -47.28 23.98 10.91
C GLN A 328 -45.76 23.88 11.11
N GLY A 329 -45.01 24.96 10.82
CA GLY A 329 -43.56 25.01 11.06
C GLY A 329 -43.17 24.86 12.55
N SER A 330 -43.99 25.36 13.47
CA SER A 330 -43.73 25.29 14.92
C SER A 330 -43.89 23.89 15.52
N TYR A 331 -44.71 23.03 14.90
CA TYR A 331 -44.93 21.65 15.34
C TYR A 331 -43.82 20.70 14.88
N LEU A 332 -43.38 20.85 13.63
CA LEU A 332 -42.25 20.09 13.05
C LEU A 332 -40.94 20.39 13.80
N THR A 333 -40.58 21.67 13.95
CA THR A 333 -39.32 22.08 14.61
C THR A 333 -39.21 21.64 16.07
N LYS A 334 -40.29 21.72 16.87
CA LYS A 334 -40.27 21.28 18.28
C LYS A 334 -39.98 19.78 18.43
N ASN A 335 -40.47 18.94 17.52
CA ASN A 335 -40.33 17.49 17.63
C ASN A 335 -38.93 17.03 17.18
N GLU A 336 -38.36 17.65 16.13
CA GLU A 336 -36.98 17.41 15.72
C GLU A 336 -35.95 17.85 16.77
N ILE A 337 -36.13 19.04 17.36
CA ILE A 337 -35.24 19.54 18.42
C ILE A 337 -35.24 18.59 19.62
N ARG A 338 -36.41 18.06 20.04
CA ARG A 338 -36.47 17.02 21.08
C ARG A 338 -35.73 15.74 20.68
N LYS A 339 -35.88 15.25 19.45
CA LYS A 339 -35.13 14.08 18.95
C LYS A 339 -33.61 14.32 19.00
N ARG A 340 -33.14 15.48 18.50
CA ARG A 340 -31.71 15.83 18.52
C ARG A 340 -31.15 15.95 19.94
N PHE A 341 -31.85 16.61 20.86
CA PHE A 341 -31.43 16.68 22.28
C PHE A 341 -31.48 15.32 22.99
N SER A 342 -32.45 14.45 22.67
CA SER A 342 -32.51 13.07 23.18
C SER A 342 -31.29 12.24 22.72
N LEU A 343 -30.95 12.31 21.44
CA LEU A 343 -29.77 11.64 20.88
C LEU A 343 -28.46 12.16 21.49
N TYR A 344 -28.32 13.48 21.63
CA TYR A 344 -27.15 14.10 22.28
C TYR A 344 -27.00 13.65 23.75
N LYS A 345 -28.11 13.57 24.50
CA LYS A 345 -28.10 13.08 25.88
C LYS A 345 -27.72 11.59 25.96
N LYS A 346 -28.18 10.76 25.02
CA LYS A 346 -27.76 9.34 24.89
C LYS A 346 -26.27 9.21 24.54
N GLN A 347 -25.75 10.03 23.63
CA GLN A 347 -24.32 10.04 23.27
C GLN A 347 -23.42 10.43 24.47
N LEU A 348 -23.81 11.45 25.25
CA LEU A 348 -23.09 11.82 26.47
C LEU A 348 -23.12 10.72 27.53
N ALA A 349 -24.25 10.03 27.71
CA ALA A 349 -24.35 8.88 28.60
C ALA A 349 -23.42 7.72 28.14
N LYS A 350 -23.43 7.38 26.84
CA LYS A 350 -22.55 6.36 26.26
C LYS A 350 -21.07 6.72 26.44
N LYS A 351 -20.69 7.98 26.22
CA LYS A 351 -19.30 8.48 26.41
C LYS A 351 -18.86 8.43 27.88
N LYS A 352 -19.78 8.65 28.83
CA LYS A 352 -19.49 8.53 30.27
C LYS A 352 -19.37 7.07 30.74
N ALA A 353 -20.17 6.16 30.17
CA ALA A 353 -20.05 4.72 30.42
C ALA A 353 -18.73 4.15 29.85
N LEU A 354 -18.37 4.53 28.61
CA LEU A 354 -17.13 4.11 27.96
C LEU A 354 -15.89 4.47 28.79
N ARG A 355 -15.82 5.71 29.29
CA ARG A 355 -14.75 6.18 30.19
C ARG A 355 -14.67 5.44 31.53
N LYS A 356 -15.77 4.81 31.99
CA LYS A 356 -15.77 4.00 33.21
C LYS A 356 -15.14 2.63 32.93
N ILE A 357 -15.54 1.99 31.83
CA ILE A 357 -14.99 0.72 31.36
C ILE A 357 -13.49 0.87 31.05
N GLU A 358 -13.09 1.92 30.33
CA GLU A 358 -11.69 2.25 30.02
C GLU A 358 -10.84 2.41 31.30
N LYS A 359 -11.39 3.03 32.35
CA LYS A 359 -10.71 3.18 33.64
C LYS A 359 -10.58 1.84 34.37
N GLU A 360 -11.62 1.02 34.37
CA GLU A 360 -11.62 -0.32 34.99
C GLU A 360 -10.63 -1.26 34.29
N GLN A 361 -10.59 -1.27 32.96
CA GLN A 361 -9.59 -2.02 32.17
C GLN A 361 -8.16 -1.55 32.47
N ARG A 362 -7.93 -0.24 32.59
CA ARG A 362 -6.60 0.31 32.91
C ARG A 362 -6.17 0.04 34.36
N GLU A 363 -7.11 -0.18 35.28
CA GLU A 363 -6.84 -0.62 36.65
C GLU A 363 -6.54 -2.13 36.69
N GLN A 364 -7.20 -2.94 35.86
CA GLN A 364 -6.88 -4.37 35.69
C GLN A 364 -5.49 -4.59 35.06
N LEU A 365 -5.17 -3.89 33.96
CA LEU A 365 -3.85 -3.98 33.31
C LEU A 365 -2.70 -3.65 34.28
N ARG A 366 -2.86 -2.61 35.11
CA ARG A 366 -1.86 -2.26 36.15
C ARG A 366 -1.73 -3.32 37.24
N ALA A 367 -2.82 -4.00 37.59
CA ALA A 367 -2.78 -5.09 38.57
C ALA A 367 -2.08 -6.34 38.00
N GLU A 368 -2.23 -6.60 36.69
CA GLU A 368 -1.51 -7.66 36.00
C GLU A 368 -0.02 -7.32 35.79
N GLU A 369 0.29 -6.09 35.37
CA GLU A 369 1.65 -5.56 35.21
C GLU A 369 2.43 -5.64 36.53
N ASN A 370 1.84 -5.22 37.65
CA ASN A 370 2.44 -5.36 38.97
C ASN A 370 2.71 -6.82 39.36
N LYS A 371 1.82 -7.76 39.01
CA LYS A 371 2.04 -9.20 39.28
C LYS A 371 3.20 -9.76 38.46
N ARG A 372 3.26 -9.44 37.17
CA ARG A 372 4.40 -9.85 36.31
C ARG A 372 5.73 -9.32 36.85
N LEU A 373 5.76 -8.07 37.31
CA LEU A 373 6.95 -7.45 37.87
C LEU A 373 7.37 -8.08 39.23
N GLU A 374 6.41 -8.64 39.97
CA GLU A 374 6.67 -9.42 41.19
C GLU A 374 7.16 -10.85 40.85
N GLU A 375 6.58 -11.51 39.85
CA GLU A 375 7.04 -12.80 39.31
C GLU A 375 8.46 -12.71 38.72
N GLU A 376 8.79 -11.64 37.98
CA GLU A 376 10.14 -11.38 37.47
C GLU A 376 11.18 -11.21 38.59
N ARG A 377 10.80 -10.57 39.71
CA ARG A 377 11.70 -10.44 40.87
C ARG A 377 11.98 -11.79 41.52
N VAL A 378 10.95 -12.62 41.71
CA VAL A 378 11.13 -13.98 42.22
C VAL A 378 12.01 -14.81 41.28
N LEU A 379 11.84 -14.68 39.96
CA LEU A 379 12.70 -15.34 38.98
C LEU A 379 14.16 -14.88 39.07
N GLN A 380 14.42 -13.57 39.24
CA GLN A 380 15.76 -13.03 39.43
C GLN A 380 16.41 -13.49 40.73
N GLU A 381 15.66 -13.60 41.83
CA GLU A 381 16.16 -14.15 43.10
C GLU A 381 16.56 -15.62 42.93
N VAL A 382 15.71 -16.45 42.32
CA VAL A 382 16.02 -17.87 42.03
C VAL A 382 17.24 -18.02 41.12
N GLN A 383 17.37 -17.20 40.07
CA GLN A 383 18.55 -17.22 39.20
C GLN A 383 19.83 -16.83 39.95
N ARG A 384 19.74 -15.87 40.88
CA ARG A 384 20.87 -15.44 41.71
C ARG A 384 21.31 -16.52 42.69
N GLU A 385 20.37 -17.23 43.31
CA GLU A 385 20.68 -18.38 44.17
C GLU A 385 21.34 -19.51 43.38
N GLN A 386 20.87 -19.80 42.16
CA GLN A 386 21.49 -20.80 41.28
C GLN A 386 22.93 -20.42 40.89
N GLN A 387 23.19 -19.14 40.56
CA GLN A 387 24.53 -18.65 40.28
C GLN A 387 25.47 -18.80 41.48
N LEU A 388 25.02 -18.40 42.68
CA LEU A 388 25.81 -18.56 43.91
C LEU A 388 26.10 -20.03 44.25
N ALA A 389 25.14 -20.93 44.03
CA ALA A 389 25.35 -22.37 44.18
C ALA A 389 26.36 -22.93 43.16
N GLN A 390 26.33 -22.45 41.91
CA GLN A 390 27.27 -22.85 40.86
C GLN A 390 28.69 -22.34 41.14
N GLU A 391 28.85 -21.10 41.61
CA GLU A 391 30.13 -20.55 42.05
C GLU A 391 30.70 -21.33 43.25
N ALA A 392 29.87 -21.69 44.23
CA ALA A 392 30.28 -22.50 45.38
C ALA A 392 30.77 -23.90 44.95
N GLN A 393 30.10 -24.55 43.99
CA GLN A 393 30.55 -25.82 43.41
C GLN A 393 31.89 -25.67 42.69
N LEU A 394 32.06 -24.62 41.88
CA LEU A 394 33.33 -24.31 41.21
C LEU A 394 34.48 -24.06 42.20
N GLN A 395 34.21 -23.40 43.34
CA GLN A 395 35.20 -23.23 44.40
C GLN A 395 35.57 -24.56 45.06
N GLN A 396 34.62 -25.45 45.33
CA GLN A 396 34.91 -26.78 45.88
C GLN A 396 35.76 -27.62 44.93
N VAL A 397 35.48 -27.59 43.62
CA VAL A 397 36.31 -28.26 42.60
C VAL A 397 37.73 -27.69 42.60
N ARG A 398 37.88 -26.36 42.58
CA ARG A 398 39.20 -25.70 42.60
C ARG A 398 40.02 -26.05 43.85
N LEU A 399 39.40 -26.03 45.04
CA LEU A 399 40.05 -26.41 46.30
C LEU A 399 40.49 -27.88 46.28
N LYS A 400 39.69 -28.75 45.65
CA LYS A 400 40.05 -30.16 45.47
C LYS A 400 41.26 -30.30 44.55
N GLU A 401 41.26 -29.65 43.38
CA GLU A 401 42.41 -29.63 42.44
C GLU A 401 43.69 -29.08 43.09
N GLU A 402 43.58 -28.04 43.91
CA GLU A 402 44.71 -27.51 44.68
C GLU A 402 45.22 -28.52 45.72
N SER A 403 44.34 -29.26 46.41
CA SER A 403 44.75 -30.31 47.35
C SER A 403 45.42 -31.50 46.64
N GLU A 404 44.90 -31.90 45.47
CA GLU A 404 45.47 -32.97 44.64
C GLU A 404 46.85 -32.57 44.09
N ARG A 405 47.05 -31.31 43.67
CA ARG A 405 48.36 -30.76 43.29
C ARG A 405 49.36 -30.73 44.45
N GLN A 406 48.93 -30.37 45.66
CA GLN A 406 49.79 -30.38 46.85
C GLN A 406 50.24 -31.80 47.21
N GLN A 407 49.37 -32.80 47.10
CA GLN A 407 49.73 -34.20 47.29
C GLN A 407 50.76 -34.67 46.24
N LEU A 408 50.55 -34.35 44.97
CA LEU A 408 51.47 -34.66 43.87
C LEU A 408 52.85 -34.02 44.08
N TYR A 409 52.90 -32.78 44.59
CA TYR A 409 54.15 -32.09 44.92
C TYR A 409 54.90 -32.77 46.08
N LEU A 410 54.20 -33.12 47.17
CA LEU A 410 54.77 -33.84 48.30
C LEU A 410 55.27 -35.24 47.92
N GLU A 411 54.55 -35.95 47.05
CA GLU A 411 54.98 -37.25 46.52
C GLU A 411 56.26 -37.12 45.66
N GLN A 412 56.35 -36.07 44.84
CA GLN A 412 57.53 -35.77 44.04
C GLN A 412 58.75 -35.42 44.91
N GLU A 413 58.59 -34.62 45.97
CA GLU A 413 59.65 -34.37 46.95
C GLU A 413 60.11 -35.65 47.67
N ALA A 414 59.17 -36.53 48.05
CA ALA A 414 59.51 -37.83 48.66
C ALA A 414 60.28 -38.76 47.69
N LEU A 415 59.98 -38.70 46.40
CA LEU A 415 60.70 -39.42 45.32
C LEU A 415 62.12 -38.85 45.11
N LEU A 416 62.27 -37.53 45.15
CA LEU A 416 63.55 -36.84 45.09
C LEU A 416 64.41 -37.13 46.33
N ALA A 417 63.83 -37.18 47.53
CA ALA A 417 64.53 -37.55 48.76
C ALA A 417 65.01 -39.02 48.72
N LYS A 418 64.21 -39.95 48.18
CA LYS A 418 64.61 -41.35 47.96
C LYS A 418 65.78 -41.47 46.96
N THR A 419 65.76 -40.72 45.86
CA THR A 419 66.87 -40.72 44.88
C THR A 419 68.12 -40.02 45.39
N ALA A 420 67.99 -38.95 46.19
CA ALA A 420 69.12 -38.30 46.86
C ALA A 420 69.82 -39.24 47.86
N ASN A 421 69.05 -39.99 48.67
CA ASN A 421 69.60 -41.00 49.58
C ASN A 421 70.24 -42.21 48.83
N SER A 422 69.78 -42.51 47.61
CA SER A 422 70.44 -43.50 46.74
C SER A 422 71.79 -42.97 46.22
N LYS A 423 71.85 -41.73 45.71
CA LYS A 423 73.11 -41.11 45.24
C LYS A 423 74.13 -40.92 46.36
N LYS A 424 73.71 -40.54 47.57
CA LYS A 424 74.58 -40.43 48.76
C LYS A 424 75.24 -41.76 49.18
N LYS A 425 74.80 -42.89 48.64
CA LYS A 425 75.37 -44.23 48.89
C LYS A 425 76.27 -44.74 47.75
N LEU A 426 76.41 -43.98 46.66
CA LEU A 426 77.21 -44.33 45.48
C LEU A 426 78.42 -43.41 45.25
N GLU A 427 78.40 -42.18 45.78
CA GLU A 427 79.53 -41.24 45.70
C GLU A 427 80.46 -41.32 46.92
N THR A 428 81.14 -42.46 47.09
CA THR A 428 82.30 -42.60 47.99
C THR A 428 83.40 -43.48 47.39
N LYS A 429 83.81 -43.19 46.15
CA LYS A 429 85.11 -43.65 45.61
C LYS A 429 85.60 -42.80 44.44
N ILE A 430 86.93 -42.59 44.45
CA ILE A 430 87.78 -42.08 43.35
C ILE A 430 87.76 -40.55 43.13
N LYS A 431 88.88 -39.91 43.47
CA LYS A 431 89.41 -38.67 42.85
C LYS A 431 90.57 -39.07 41.93
N ILE A 432 90.83 -38.30 40.86
CA ILE A 432 92.14 -37.71 40.44
C ILE A 432 92.23 -37.45 38.91
N LYS A 433 92.36 -36.15 38.58
CA LYS A 433 93.17 -35.46 37.52
C LYS A 433 92.93 -35.53 35.99
N ASP A 434 93.03 -34.31 35.44
CA ASP A 434 93.73 -33.79 34.23
C ASP A 434 93.14 -33.92 32.78
N ASN A 435 92.66 -32.76 32.29
CA ASN A 435 92.76 -32.09 30.97
C ASN A 435 92.79 -32.87 29.62
N TYR A 436 91.88 -32.55 28.69
CA TYR A 436 92.08 -31.57 27.56
C TYR A 436 90.94 -31.63 26.51
N THR A 437 90.48 -30.45 26.00
CA THR A 437 89.71 -30.19 24.72
C THR A 437 88.42 -31.01 24.43
N GLU A 438 87.38 -30.53 23.76
CA GLU A 438 87.26 -29.49 22.72
C GLU A 438 85.83 -28.84 22.72
N THR A 439 85.52 -28.00 21.74
CA THR A 439 84.33 -27.12 21.61
C THR A 439 82.98 -27.84 21.42
N LEU A 440 81.87 -27.27 21.96
CA LEU A 440 80.69 -26.90 21.14
C LEU A 440 79.72 -25.94 21.88
N SER A 441 78.82 -25.32 21.12
CA SER A 441 77.91 -24.22 21.49
C SER A 441 76.66 -24.59 22.32
N SER A 442 76.21 -23.69 23.20
CA SER A 442 74.77 -23.39 23.35
C SER A 442 74.54 -22.02 24.02
N SER A 443 73.56 -21.27 23.52
CA SER A 443 73.20 -19.92 23.97
C SER A 443 72.17 -19.93 25.11
N SER A 444 72.34 -19.05 26.08
CA SER A 444 71.44 -18.88 27.24
C SER A 444 69.99 -18.53 26.84
N GLN A 445 69.03 -19.34 27.31
CA GLN A 445 67.61 -18.98 27.28
C GLN A 445 67.25 -18.16 28.53
N LEU A 446 66.66 -16.97 28.34
CA LEU A 446 66.17 -16.14 29.44
C LEU A 446 64.99 -16.78 30.17
N SER A 447 64.90 -16.50 31.47
CA SER A 447 63.93 -17.05 32.40
C SER A 447 62.51 -16.57 32.10
N PHE A 448 61.51 -17.41 32.41
CA PHE A 448 60.08 -17.11 32.23
C PHE A 448 59.67 -15.77 32.89
N LYS A 449 60.27 -15.43 34.03
CA LYS A 449 60.01 -14.17 34.75
C LYS A 449 60.49 -12.94 33.97
N GLU A 450 61.60 -13.05 33.27
CA GLU A 450 62.19 -11.98 32.45
C GLU A 450 61.36 -11.77 31.18
N LYS A 451 60.89 -12.85 30.54
CA LYS A 451 59.97 -12.79 29.39
C LYS A 451 58.64 -12.10 29.75
N LEU A 452 58.09 -12.39 30.94
CA LEU A 452 56.85 -11.76 31.43
C LEU A 452 57.01 -10.24 31.68
N GLN A 453 58.19 -9.79 32.14
CA GLN A 453 58.48 -8.37 32.31
C GLN A 453 58.66 -7.66 30.96
N LEU A 454 59.31 -8.29 29.98
CA LEU A 454 59.47 -7.71 28.64
C LEU A 454 58.12 -7.49 27.94
N ALA A 455 57.24 -8.49 27.95
CA ALA A 455 55.91 -8.40 27.33
C ALA A 455 55.02 -7.32 27.99
N LYS A 456 55.17 -7.08 29.30
CA LYS A 456 54.48 -5.99 30.00
C LYS A 456 54.99 -4.61 29.61
N LEU A 457 56.28 -4.48 29.28
CA LEU A 457 56.87 -3.22 28.82
C LEU A 457 56.45 -2.90 27.38
N GLU A 458 56.38 -3.90 26.49
CA GLU A 458 55.93 -3.70 25.09
C GLU A 458 54.47 -3.24 25.01
N GLN A 459 53.55 -3.80 25.83
CA GLN A 459 52.15 -3.35 25.83
C GLN A 459 51.94 -1.92 26.36
N GLN A 460 52.89 -1.35 27.09
CA GLN A 460 52.80 0.02 27.61
C GLN A 460 53.50 1.06 26.70
N GLY A 461 54.25 0.62 25.68
CA GLY A 461 54.99 1.50 24.77
C GLY A 461 54.24 1.98 23.53
N ASN A 462 53.24 1.22 23.05
CA ASN A 462 52.59 1.47 21.76
C ASN A 462 51.16 2.03 21.89
N ALA A 463 51.07 3.28 22.33
CA ALA A 463 49.93 4.15 22.05
C ALA A 463 50.37 5.61 22.06
N VAL A 464 50.55 6.24 20.87
CA VAL A 464 50.54 7.69 20.53
C VAL A 464 51.39 7.94 19.26
N ILE A 465 50.75 8.47 18.20
CA ILE A 465 51.35 9.15 17.01
C ILE A 465 52.12 8.19 16.04
N ASP A 466 52.07 8.28 14.70
CA ASP A 466 51.62 9.34 13.78
C ASP A 466 50.92 8.80 12.51
N LEU A 467 50.24 9.67 11.76
CA LEU A 467 49.92 9.45 10.35
C LEU A 467 49.89 10.78 9.56
N LYS A 468 51.05 11.43 9.36
CA LYS A 468 51.48 11.82 8.00
C LYS A 468 52.95 12.25 7.80
N ASN A 469 53.40 11.91 6.59
CA ASN A 469 54.47 12.51 5.78
C ASN A 469 55.93 12.27 6.19
N LYS A 470 56.58 11.44 5.36
CA LYS A 470 57.96 11.71 4.92
C LYS A 470 58.13 11.26 3.46
N THR A 471 58.57 12.16 2.60
CA THR A 471 59.14 11.87 1.29
C THR A 471 60.26 12.86 1.03
N THR A 472 61.51 12.40 0.85
CA THR A 472 62.58 13.19 0.21
C THR A 472 63.70 12.27 -0.26
N GLN A 473 64.02 12.37 -1.56
CA GLN A 473 65.35 12.43 -2.21
C GLN A 473 65.10 12.20 -3.72
N GLU A 474 65.24 13.24 -4.56
CA GLU A 474 66.46 13.60 -5.34
C GLU A 474 66.61 12.71 -6.61
N ALA A 475 66.83 13.22 -7.84
CA ALA A 475 67.15 14.60 -8.28
C ALA A 475 66.83 14.85 -9.79
N GLU A 476 66.93 16.13 -10.22
CA GLU A 476 67.23 16.63 -11.60
C GLU A 476 66.17 16.42 -12.74
N ILE A 477 65.91 17.33 -13.72
CA ILE A 477 66.47 18.66 -14.11
C ILE A 477 65.54 19.39 -15.17
N PHE A 478 65.77 20.70 -15.45
CA PHE A 478 65.16 21.62 -16.48
C PHE A 478 63.69 22.08 -16.25
N GLU A 479 63.44 23.36 -15.86
CA GLU A 479 63.05 24.56 -16.69
C GLU A 479 61.67 24.44 -17.38
N GLU A 480 60.77 25.43 -17.43
CA GLU A 480 60.64 26.76 -16.80
C GLU A 480 59.11 27.00 -16.55
N GLU A 481 58.54 28.13 -16.09
CA GLU A 481 58.97 29.54 -15.97
C GLU A 481 58.64 30.10 -14.55
N ILE A 482 58.26 31.39 -14.43
CA ILE A 482 58.17 32.18 -13.20
C ILE A 482 56.87 33.05 -13.20
N ILE A 483 56.59 33.75 -12.09
CA ILE A 483 55.73 34.97 -11.92
C ILE A 483 54.27 34.68 -11.48
N THR A 484 54.00 34.52 -10.17
CA THR A 484 53.66 35.58 -9.14
C THR A 484 52.37 36.35 -9.47
N GLU A 485 51.28 36.23 -8.68
CA GLU A 485 50.93 37.05 -7.47
C GLU A 485 50.54 38.52 -7.81
N PRO A 486 49.79 39.27 -6.97
CA PRO A 486 48.95 38.90 -5.81
C PRO A 486 47.59 39.70 -5.75
N GLU A 487 47.03 39.78 -4.53
CA GLU A 487 46.26 40.91 -3.96
C GLU A 487 44.73 41.11 -4.13
N ILE A 488 44.02 40.77 -3.06
CA ILE A 488 43.15 41.64 -2.22
C ILE A 488 42.07 42.51 -2.89
N LYS A 489 40.81 42.32 -2.46
CA LYS A 489 39.96 43.43 -1.97
C LYS A 489 38.86 43.01 -0.98
N PHE A 490 38.39 44.01 -0.22
CA PHE A 490 37.70 43.92 1.07
C PHE A 490 36.18 44.19 0.98
N GLU A 491 35.51 44.03 2.13
CA GLU A 491 34.15 44.54 2.50
C GLU A 491 32.91 43.82 1.90
N SER A 492 31.76 43.75 2.58
CA SER A 492 31.25 44.56 3.70
C SER A 492 30.53 43.78 4.84
N PRO A 493 30.38 44.34 6.06
CA PRO A 493 29.71 43.69 7.19
C PRO A 493 28.32 44.30 7.51
N GLU A 494 27.24 43.84 6.85
CA GLU A 494 25.91 44.47 7.02
C GLU A 494 24.71 43.55 7.36
N LYS A 495 24.92 42.24 7.63
CA LYS A 495 23.80 41.29 7.90
C LYS A 495 23.75 40.67 9.31
N GLN A 496 24.47 41.21 10.29
CA GLN A 496 24.41 40.74 11.69
C GLN A 496 23.71 41.70 12.68
N SER A 497 23.34 42.92 12.26
CA SER A 497 22.76 43.94 13.15
C SER A 497 21.22 43.94 13.26
N GLU A 498 20.49 43.35 12.31
CA GLU A 498 19.02 43.29 12.34
C GLU A 498 18.47 42.18 13.25
N ALA A 499 19.04 40.97 13.16
CA ALA A 499 18.60 39.81 13.95
C ALA A 499 18.72 40.04 15.47
N MET A 500 19.69 40.86 15.90
CA MET A 500 19.89 41.21 17.31
C MET A 500 18.91 42.31 17.79
N LYS A 501 18.56 43.27 16.92
CA LYS A 501 17.56 44.33 17.22
C LYS A 501 16.13 43.79 17.30
N LEU A 502 15.75 42.81 16.46
CA LEU A 502 14.41 42.19 16.57
C LEU A 502 14.26 41.41 17.88
N ARG A 503 15.30 40.72 18.36
CA ARG A 503 15.25 39.97 19.62
C ARG A 503 15.10 40.87 20.86
N THR A 504 15.74 42.05 20.89
CA THR A 504 15.60 42.98 22.01
C THR A 504 14.22 43.65 22.06
N LEU A 505 13.68 44.06 20.91
CA LEU A 505 12.32 44.64 20.81
C LEU A 505 11.19 43.67 21.17
N ALA A 506 11.35 42.37 20.85
CA ALA A 506 10.36 41.35 21.22
C ALA A 506 10.31 41.08 22.74
N LEU A 507 11.45 41.14 23.42
CA LEU A 507 11.55 40.91 24.87
C LEU A 507 11.01 42.09 25.70
N GLU A 508 11.14 43.33 25.20
CA GLU A 508 10.68 44.50 25.95
C GLU A 508 9.14 44.58 26.06
N ASN A 509 8.40 44.14 25.03
CA ASN A 509 6.93 44.20 25.00
C ASN A 509 6.24 43.09 25.81
N ILE A 510 6.90 41.97 26.11
CA ILE A 510 6.34 40.87 26.90
C ILE A 510 6.32 41.23 28.40
N SER A 511 7.25 42.06 28.87
CA SER A 511 7.36 42.47 30.28
C SER A 511 6.25 43.41 30.78
N LYS A 512 5.56 44.12 29.88
CA LYS A 512 4.54 45.13 30.22
C LYS A 512 3.09 44.59 30.31
N ILE A 513 2.84 43.35 29.87
CA ILE A 513 1.47 42.77 29.79
C ILE A 513 1.12 41.87 31.00
N LEU A 514 2.10 41.49 31.82
CA LEU A 514 1.92 40.53 32.92
C LEU A 514 1.16 40.97 34.20
N PRO A 515 0.90 42.28 34.53
CA PRO A 515 0.26 42.64 35.80
C PRO A 515 -1.28 42.77 35.78
N LEU A 516 -1.96 42.82 34.63
CA LEU A 516 -3.43 42.99 34.61
C LEU A 516 -4.23 41.70 34.89
N SER A 517 -3.72 40.54 34.49
CA SER A 517 -4.42 39.25 34.65
C SER A 517 -4.57 38.81 36.12
N LYS A 518 -3.63 39.20 36.99
CA LYS A 518 -3.63 38.82 38.42
C LYS A 518 -4.77 39.46 39.24
N LYS A 519 -5.32 40.61 38.83
CA LYS A 519 -6.48 41.23 39.53
C LYS A 519 -7.82 40.60 39.16
N ILE A 520 -7.99 40.12 37.93
CA ILE A 520 -9.25 39.49 37.47
C ILE A 520 -9.45 38.11 38.13
N ILE A 521 -8.37 37.34 38.29
CA ILE A 521 -8.40 36.02 38.95
C ILE A 521 -8.74 36.12 40.45
N ALA A 522 -8.41 37.24 41.11
CA ALA A 522 -8.73 37.46 42.52
C ALA A 522 -10.23 37.62 42.78
N TYR A 523 -10.95 38.37 41.93
CA TYR A 523 -12.40 38.57 42.08
C TYR A 523 -13.22 37.31 41.81
N ALA A 524 -12.80 36.48 40.83
CA ALA A 524 -13.47 35.21 40.54
C ALA A 524 -13.40 34.21 41.71
N LYS A 525 -12.28 34.19 42.46
CA LYS A 525 -12.08 33.30 43.62
C LYS A 525 -13.00 33.63 44.81
N ILE A 526 -13.41 34.89 44.98
CA ILE A 526 -14.28 35.32 46.08
C ILE A 526 -15.75 34.92 45.84
N GLY A 527 -16.17 34.83 44.57
CA GLY A 527 -17.52 34.39 44.19
C GLY A 527 -17.77 32.90 44.40
N LEU A 528 -16.82 32.02 44.02
CA LEU A 528 -17.02 30.57 44.11
C LEU A 528 -17.01 30.04 45.56
N ASN A 529 -16.20 30.62 46.45
CA ASN A 529 -16.06 30.14 47.82
C ASN A 529 -17.28 30.41 48.73
N LYS A 530 -18.24 31.26 48.31
CA LYS A 530 -19.54 31.42 49.00
C LYS A 530 -20.61 30.44 48.53
N LEU A 531 -20.42 29.78 47.39
CA LEU A 531 -21.37 28.83 46.81
C LEU A 531 -21.05 27.38 47.21
N SER A 532 -19.79 27.05 47.46
CA SER A 532 -19.39 25.71 47.95
C SER A 532 -19.76 25.48 49.43
N SER A 533 -19.70 26.51 50.27
CA SER A 533 -20.01 26.40 51.71
C SER A 533 -21.51 26.27 52.06
N ALA A 534 -22.39 26.34 51.05
CA ALA A 534 -23.85 26.18 51.20
C ALA A 534 -24.35 24.79 50.78
N ILE A 535 -23.47 23.92 50.26
CA ILE A 535 -23.84 22.61 49.69
C ILE A 535 -23.32 21.44 50.56
N THR A 536 -22.39 21.70 51.50
CA THR A 536 -21.81 20.67 52.39
C THR A 536 -22.43 20.64 53.79
N LYS A 537 -23.75 20.82 53.89
CA LYS A 537 -24.55 20.52 55.09
C LYS A 537 -25.88 19.88 54.68
N ASN A 538 -25.86 18.55 54.55
CA ASN A 538 -26.93 17.61 54.95
C ASN A 538 -26.71 16.24 54.27
N GLU A 539 -25.89 15.39 54.89
CA GLU A 539 -25.95 13.94 54.70
C GLU A 539 -26.61 13.33 55.94
N ALA A 540 -27.86 12.87 55.80
CA ALA A 540 -28.51 11.87 56.65
C ALA A 540 -29.93 11.59 56.13
N GLY A 541 -30.30 10.33 55.90
CA GLY A 541 -31.70 9.93 55.65
C GLY A 541 -31.90 8.97 54.49
N VAL A 542 -32.12 7.69 54.82
CA VAL A 542 -32.58 6.66 53.88
C VAL A 542 -34.11 6.70 53.78
N ALA A 543 -34.68 6.78 52.56
CA ALA A 543 -35.83 5.97 52.09
C ALA A 543 -36.62 6.55 50.88
N LYS A 544 -36.78 5.69 49.87
CA LYS A 544 -37.92 5.53 48.92
C LYS A 544 -38.37 6.69 47.98
N PRO A 545 -39.03 6.37 46.84
CA PRO A 545 -39.27 7.30 45.74
C PRO A 545 -40.68 7.93 45.71
N ASN A 546 -40.84 8.91 44.81
CA ASN A 546 -42.07 9.64 44.44
C ASN A 546 -42.68 10.55 45.50
N GLN A 547 -42.56 11.88 45.29
CA GLN A 547 -43.68 12.83 45.06
C GLN A 547 -43.16 14.29 45.05
N LEU A 548 -44.04 15.24 44.71
CA LEU A 548 -43.88 16.69 44.80
C LEU A 548 -43.02 17.38 43.73
N THR A 549 -43.64 17.43 42.54
CA THR A 549 -43.61 18.58 41.66
C THR A 549 -43.88 19.92 42.38
N SER A 550 -42.98 20.88 42.25
CA SER A 550 -43.32 22.32 42.38
C SER A 550 -42.52 23.14 41.35
N ILE A 551 -43.00 23.15 40.11
CA ILE A 551 -42.54 24.14 39.13
C ILE A 551 -43.03 25.50 39.62
N ILE A 552 -42.11 26.36 40.05
CA ILE A 552 -42.41 27.77 40.33
C ILE A 552 -42.70 28.44 38.99
N THR A 553 -43.97 28.47 38.59
CA THR A 553 -44.43 29.25 37.45
C THR A 553 -44.43 30.73 37.83
N PRO A 554 -43.69 31.61 37.12
CA PRO A 554 -43.78 33.03 37.38
C PRO A 554 -45.18 33.54 37.02
N HIS A 555 -45.85 34.16 37.99
CA HIS A 555 -47.23 34.63 37.82
C HIS A 555 -47.27 35.90 36.95
N PHE A 556 -47.28 35.72 35.62
CA PHE A 556 -47.19 36.82 34.64
C PHE A 556 -48.25 37.92 34.81
N SER A 557 -49.41 37.60 35.40
CA SER A 557 -50.46 38.59 35.74
C SER A 557 -50.03 39.66 36.76
N LYS A 558 -49.03 39.38 37.60
CA LYS A 558 -48.46 40.37 38.54
C LYS A 558 -47.37 41.23 37.87
N ILE A 559 -46.63 40.67 36.92
CA ILE A 559 -45.56 41.38 36.20
C ILE A 559 -46.14 42.52 35.33
N GLY A 560 -47.27 42.29 34.66
CA GLY A 560 -47.96 43.34 33.89
C GLY A 560 -48.43 44.53 34.75
N LYS A 561 -48.96 44.28 35.94
CA LYS A 561 -49.37 45.33 36.89
C LYS A 561 -48.20 46.09 37.51
N LEU A 562 -47.05 45.44 37.72
CA LEU A 562 -45.82 46.13 38.14
C LEU A 562 -45.27 46.99 36.99
N PHE A 563 -45.27 46.48 35.76
CA PHE A 563 -44.78 47.22 34.60
C PHE A 563 -45.59 48.49 34.32
N SER A 564 -46.91 48.50 34.54
CA SER A 564 -47.74 49.69 34.30
C SER A 564 -47.37 50.88 35.21
N HIS A 565 -46.95 50.63 36.45
CA HIS A 565 -46.65 51.66 37.46
C HIS A 565 -45.27 52.34 37.31
N PHE A 566 -44.37 51.83 36.47
CA PHE A 566 -43.07 52.46 36.26
C PHE A 566 -43.16 53.73 35.41
N SER A 567 -42.35 54.74 35.75
CA SER A 567 -42.20 55.94 34.92
C SER A 567 -41.59 55.60 33.55
N GLY A 568 -41.80 56.45 32.53
CA GLY A 568 -41.32 56.18 31.16
C GLY A 568 -39.83 55.87 31.07
N LYS A 569 -39.00 56.57 31.87
CA LYS A 569 -37.54 56.33 31.93
C LYS A 569 -37.19 54.97 32.57
N GLN A 570 -37.95 54.51 33.57
CA GLN A 570 -37.75 53.20 34.21
C GLN A 570 -38.22 52.05 33.31
N LYS A 571 -39.34 52.22 32.60
CA LYS A 571 -39.81 51.26 31.58
C LYS A 571 -38.75 51.03 30.51
N LEU A 572 -38.14 52.12 30.02
CA LEU A 572 -37.05 52.06 29.04
C LEU A 572 -35.83 51.27 29.58
N PHE A 573 -35.43 51.53 30.83
CA PHE A 573 -34.28 50.85 31.45
C PHE A 573 -34.50 49.35 31.67
N ILE A 574 -35.70 48.95 32.10
CA ILE A 574 -36.07 47.54 32.28
C ILE A 574 -36.15 46.82 30.94
N LEU A 575 -36.71 47.47 29.91
CA LEU A 575 -36.81 46.93 28.57
C LEU A 575 -35.42 46.80 27.91
N PHE A 576 -34.52 47.75 28.16
CA PHE A 576 -33.11 47.67 27.77
C PHE A 576 -32.36 46.54 28.50
N ALA A 577 -32.59 46.35 29.80
CA ALA A 577 -31.98 45.25 30.56
C ALA A 577 -32.46 43.87 30.09
N LEU A 578 -33.76 43.71 29.81
CA LEU A 578 -34.32 42.49 29.21
C LEU A 578 -33.76 42.25 27.80
N ALA A 579 -33.68 43.30 26.97
CA ALA A 579 -33.04 43.23 25.67
C ALA A 579 -31.58 42.79 25.80
N LEU A 580 -30.82 43.31 26.78
CA LEU A 580 -29.43 42.91 27.01
C LEU A 580 -29.33 41.43 27.41
N ILE A 581 -30.20 40.93 28.29
CA ILE A 581 -30.22 39.52 28.73
C ILE A 581 -30.52 38.55 27.56
N PHE A 582 -31.43 38.89 26.65
CA PHE A 582 -31.81 38.02 25.53
C PHE A 582 -30.98 38.23 24.25
N ILE A 583 -30.55 39.45 23.96
CA ILE A 583 -29.84 39.82 22.73
C ILE A 583 -28.33 39.72 22.90
N ALA A 584 -27.75 40.01 24.07
CA ALA A 584 -26.29 39.92 24.24
C ALA A 584 -25.74 38.49 24.07
N PRO A 585 -26.38 37.39 24.52
CA PRO A 585 -25.91 36.04 24.21
C PRO A 585 -25.89 35.76 22.70
N LEU A 586 -26.93 36.19 21.98
CA LEU A 586 -27.00 36.08 20.51
C LEU A 586 -25.93 36.94 19.83
N PHE A 587 -25.65 38.14 20.33
CA PHE A 587 -24.59 39.00 19.81
C PHE A 587 -23.20 38.49 20.15
N ILE A 588 -22.96 37.90 21.32
CA ILE A 588 -21.68 37.30 21.70
C ILE A 588 -21.37 36.09 20.81
N VAL A 589 -22.34 35.21 20.57
CA VAL A 589 -22.21 34.10 19.60
C VAL A 589 -21.98 34.64 18.19
N ARG A 590 -22.71 35.68 17.77
CA ARG A 590 -22.55 36.33 16.46
C ARG A 590 -21.30 37.22 16.35
N PHE A 591 -20.60 37.53 17.44
CA PHE A 591 -19.36 38.33 17.46
C PHE A 591 -18.13 37.43 17.50
N LEU A 592 -18.17 36.34 18.28
CA LEU A 592 -17.18 35.26 18.25
C LEU A 592 -17.18 34.54 16.88
N ASN A 593 -18.34 34.44 16.22
CA ASN A 593 -18.47 33.82 14.89
C ASN A 593 -18.63 34.83 13.75
N ARG A 594 -18.03 36.04 13.83
CA ARG A 594 -17.85 36.85 12.60
C ARG A 594 -16.60 36.35 11.86
N PRO A 595 -16.70 35.92 10.60
CA PRO A 595 -15.50 35.89 9.75
C PRO A 595 -14.94 37.31 9.68
N LYS A 596 -13.62 37.45 9.77
CA LYS A 596 -12.96 38.74 9.58
C LYS A 596 -13.31 39.26 8.18
N ALA A 597 -13.79 40.50 8.09
CA ALA A 597 -13.85 41.19 6.80
C ALA A 597 -12.42 41.30 6.25
N PRO A 598 -12.22 41.19 4.92
CA PRO A 598 -10.89 41.18 4.36
C PRO A 598 -10.20 42.52 4.61
N THR A 599 -9.00 42.47 5.18
CA THR A 599 -8.03 43.56 5.01
C THR A 599 -7.85 43.75 3.51
N ILE A 600 -7.98 44.98 3.01
CA ILE A 600 -7.45 45.31 1.68
C ILE A 600 -5.93 45.26 1.83
N VAL A 601 -5.39 44.09 1.52
CA VAL A 601 -3.96 43.88 1.34
C VAL A 601 -3.63 44.51 0.00
N GLU A 602 -2.81 45.56 0.04
CA GLU A 602 -2.02 46.04 -1.09
C GLU A 602 -1.44 44.83 -1.83
N LEU A 603 -1.55 44.79 -3.17
CA LEU A 603 -1.19 43.63 -4.01
C LEU A 603 0.32 43.32 -3.92
N GLN A 604 0.70 42.63 -2.85
CA GLN A 604 1.78 41.67 -2.83
C GLN A 604 1.19 40.36 -3.34
N ASP A 605 1.81 39.78 -4.36
CA ASP A 605 1.33 38.57 -5.03
C ASP A 605 1.02 37.48 -4.00
N ALA A 606 -0.25 37.12 -3.90
CA ALA A 606 -0.67 36.01 -3.07
C ALA A 606 0.00 34.74 -3.62
N PRO A 607 0.69 33.93 -2.78
CA PRO A 607 1.15 32.63 -3.25
C PRO A 607 -0.08 31.85 -3.72
N MET A 608 -0.04 31.34 -4.94
CA MET A 608 -1.19 30.63 -5.52
C MET A 608 -1.69 29.58 -4.53
N THR A 609 -2.99 29.60 -4.24
CA THR A 609 -3.65 28.52 -3.51
C THR A 609 -3.26 27.21 -4.19
N GLN A 610 -2.77 26.19 -3.45
CA GLN A 610 -2.19 24.97 -4.05
C GLN A 610 -3.12 24.32 -5.10
N ILE A 611 -4.44 24.38 -4.86
CA ILE A 611 -5.49 23.95 -5.79
C ILE A 611 -5.38 24.65 -7.16
N GLY A 612 -5.06 25.95 -7.22
CA GLY A 612 -4.90 26.71 -8.46
C GLY A 612 -3.59 26.42 -9.21
N ALA A 613 -2.53 26.02 -8.51
CA ALA A 613 -1.33 25.48 -9.14
C ALA A 613 -1.61 24.11 -9.78
N LEU A 614 -2.27 23.23 -9.02
CA LEU A 614 -2.65 21.90 -9.44
C LEU A 614 -3.75 21.87 -10.52
N ALA A 615 -4.61 22.89 -10.60
CA ALA A 615 -5.75 22.93 -11.53
C ALA A 615 -5.37 22.81 -13.02
N ASN A 616 -4.13 23.15 -13.38
CA ASN A 616 -3.61 23.09 -14.74
C ASN A 616 -2.80 21.81 -15.03
N GLU A 617 -2.78 20.85 -14.11
CA GLU A 617 -1.98 19.63 -14.25
C GLU A 617 -2.57 18.62 -15.24
N LYS A 618 -1.66 17.92 -15.93
CA LYS A 618 -2.00 16.85 -16.86
C LYS A 618 -2.72 15.71 -16.14
N GLY A 619 -3.97 15.45 -16.52
CA GLY A 619 -4.73 14.29 -16.08
C GLY A 619 -5.17 14.30 -14.61
N ILE A 620 -5.30 15.48 -13.99
CA ILE A 620 -5.71 15.58 -12.58
C ILE A 620 -7.23 15.53 -12.39
N ASP A 621 -7.67 14.70 -11.45
CA ASP A 621 -9.04 14.60 -10.97
C ASP A 621 -9.14 15.19 -9.55
N PHE A 622 -10.08 16.13 -9.38
CA PHE A 622 -10.43 16.74 -8.09
C PHE A 622 -11.72 16.16 -7.49
N ASN A 623 -12.51 15.39 -8.26
CA ASN A 623 -13.77 14.79 -7.83
C ASN A 623 -13.56 13.38 -7.27
N THR A 624 -12.48 13.22 -6.49
CA THR A 624 -12.06 11.92 -5.95
C THR A 624 -13.04 11.39 -4.91
N GLN A 625 -13.69 10.27 -5.21
CA GLN A 625 -14.57 9.59 -4.26
C GLN A 625 -13.73 8.82 -3.24
N ILE A 626 -13.77 9.28 -1.98
CA ILE A 626 -13.11 8.61 -0.86
C ILE A 626 -14.12 8.00 0.12
N GLN A 627 -13.80 6.83 0.65
CA GLN A 627 -14.61 6.15 1.67
C GLN A 627 -13.73 5.76 2.87
N THR A 628 -14.15 6.09 4.09
CA THR A 628 -13.45 5.65 5.31
C THR A 628 -13.86 4.22 5.65
N ILE A 629 -12.92 3.28 5.52
CA ILE A 629 -13.16 1.85 5.77
C ILE A 629 -12.96 1.50 7.24
N LEU A 630 -11.90 2.03 7.83
CA LEU A 630 -11.47 1.71 9.19
C LEU A 630 -11.07 2.99 9.91
N SER A 631 -11.62 3.26 11.08
CA SER A 631 -11.10 4.30 11.98
C SER A 631 -10.20 3.65 13.03
N ASN A 632 -8.88 3.79 12.88
CA ASN A 632 -7.92 3.23 13.82
C ASN A 632 -6.65 4.10 13.88
N SER A 633 -6.07 4.20 15.07
CA SER A 633 -4.84 4.93 15.37
C SER A 633 -3.67 3.96 15.51
N ASN A 634 -2.44 4.41 15.23
CA ASN A 634 -1.22 3.59 15.25
C ASN A 634 -1.10 2.57 14.11
N ILE A 635 -1.63 2.91 12.92
CA ILE A 635 -1.32 2.19 11.69
C ILE A 635 0.18 2.36 11.38
N VAL A 636 0.85 1.26 11.03
CA VAL A 636 2.24 1.25 10.54
C VAL A 636 2.24 1.20 9.01
N THR A 637 1.48 0.27 8.42
CA THR A 637 1.37 0.16 6.96
C THR A 637 0.05 -0.48 6.52
N THR A 638 -0.31 -0.30 5.25
CA THR A 638 -1.39 -1.02 4.57
C THR A 638 -0.82 -1.88 3.44
N LEU A 639 -1.39 -3.07 3.25
CA LEU A 639 -0.94 -4.10 2.32
C LEU A 639 -2.18 -4.73 1.68
N ILE A 640 -2.04 -5.37 0.51
CA ILE A 640 -3.08 -6.23 -0.06
C ILE A 640 -2.58 -7.67 0.02
N ALA A 641 -3.20 -8.47 0.89
CA ALA A 641 -2.77 -9.83 1.18
C ALA A 641 -3.88 -10.81 0.77
N ASN A 642 -3.59 -11.75 -0.14
CA ASN A 642 -4.59 -12.63 -0.77
C ASN A 642 -5.83 -11.87 -1.27
N ASN A 643 -5.63 -10.78 -2.02
CA ASN A 643 -6.68 -9.88 -2.53
C ASN A 643 -7.60 -9.27 -1.44
N ASN A 644 -7.19 -9.30 -0.16
CA ASN A 644 -7.90 -8.64 0.93
C ASN A 644 -7.07 -7.46 1.46
N PRO A 645 -7.66 -6.24 1.54
CA PRO A 645 -6.99 -5.10 2.15
C PRO A 645 -6.64 -5.41 3.60
N THR A 646 -5.39 -5.17 3.96
CA THR A 646 -4.87 -5.49 5.29
C THR A 646 -4.15 -4.28 5.87
N VAL A 647 -4.38 -4.03 7.15
CA VAL A 647 -3.77 -2.94 7.91
C VAL A 647 -2.93 -3.54 9.02
N VAL A 648 -1.64 -3.26 9.03
CA VAL A 648 -0.76 -3.63 10.15
C VAL A 648 -0.63 -2.42 11.06
N THR A 649 -1.10 -2.57 12.29
CA THR A 649 -0.93 -1.59 13.37
C THR A 649 0.31 -1.93 14.18
N LYS A 650 0.67 -1.08 15.13
CA LYS A 650 1.75 -1.34 16.09
C LYS A 650 1.59 -2.64 16.89
N ASN A 651 0.36 -3.12 17.09
CA ASN A 651 0.03 -4.21 18.01
C ASN A 651 -0.88 -5.31 17.40
N SER A 652 -1.37 -5.14 16.17
CA SER A 652 -2.34 -6.03 15.54
C SER A 652 -2.27 -6.03 14.02
N VAL A 653 -2.72 -7.11 13.40
CA VAL A 653 -2.98 -7.20 11.96
C VAL A 653 -4.50 -7.22 11.76
N ILE A 654 -5.03 -6.34 10.92
CA ILE A 654 -6.47 -6.23 10.64
C ILE A 654 -6.69 -6.57 9.16
N VAL A 655 -7.33 -7.69 8.89
CA VAL A 655 -7.67 -8.14 7.53
C VAL A 655 -9.13 -7.78 7.24
N LEU A 656 -9.38 -7.11 6.12
CA LEU A 656 -10.72 -6.72 5.67
C LEU A 656 -11.31 -7.76 4.73
N GLN A 657 -11.88 -8.82 5.28
CA GLN A 657 -12.57 -9.87 4.51
C GLN A 657 -14.02 -9.47 4.29
N ASN A 658 -14.50 -9.47 3.03
CA ASN A 658 -15.87 -9.06 2.68
C ASN A 658 -16.29 -7.71 3.28
N ASN A 659 -15.35 -6.75 3.31
CA ASN A 659 -15.52 -5.43 3.95
C ASN A 659 -15.89 -5.47 5.45
N GLN A 660 -15.51 -6.55 6.16
CA GLN A 660 -15.57 -6.65 7.62
C GLN A 660 -14.14 -6.74 8.19
N PRO A 661 -13.75 -5.85 9.12
CA PRO A 661 -12.42 -5.89 9.72
C PRO A 661 -12.33 -7.02 10.75
N LYS A 662 -11.40 -7.95 10.54
CA LYS A 662 -11.03 -9.00 11.49
C LYS A 662 -9.64 -8.71 12.05
N GLU A 663 -9.56 -8.47 13.36
CA GLU A 663 -8.34 -8.08 14.05
C GLU A 663 -7.65 -9.27 14.73
N PHE A 664 -6.34 -9.40 14.49
CA PHE A 664 -5.48 -10.43 15.05
C PHE A 664 -4.39 -9.75 15.89
N PRO A 665 -4.41 -9.87 17.23
CA PRO A 665 -3.39 -9.26 18.09
C PRO A 665 -2.05 -9.97 17.90
N ILE A 666 -0.97 -9.18 17.85
CA ILE A 666 0.39 -9.69 17.74
C ILE A 666 0.79 -10.35 19.07
N PRO A 667 1.51 -11.50 19.08
CA PRO A 667 1.87 -12.17 20.31
C PRO A 667 2.71 -11.26 21.22
N ALA A 668 2.31 -11.12 22.48
CA ALA A 668 2.81 -10.10 23.40
C ALA A 668 4.34 -10.06 23.55
N ASP A 669 4.99 -11.23 23.47
CA ASP A 669 6.44 -11.37 23.66
C ASP A 669 7.26 -10.95 22.42
N SER A 670 6.62 -10.47 21.35
CA SER A 670 7.27 -10.17 20.05
C SER A 670 7.78 -8.74 19.92
N GLY A 671 7.37 -7.81 20.77
CA GLY A 671 7.62 -6.38 20.62
C GLY A 671 6.59 -5.65 19.74
N VAL A 672 6.86 -4.38 19.46
CA VAL A 672 6.00 -3.47 18.68
C VAL A 672 6.38 -3.52 17.20
N VAL A 673 5.41 -3.47 16.28
CA VAL A 673 5.71 -3.43 14.84
C VAL A 673 6.43 -2.14 14.47
N ALA A 674 7.58 -2.29 13.81
CA ALA A 674 8.32 -1.21 13.17
C ALA A 674 8.03 -1.14 11.67
N ALA A 675 8.00 -2.29 10.99
CA ALA A 675 7.69 -2.41 9.56
C ALA A 675 6.95 -3.72 9.24
N ALA A 676 6.23 -3.78 8.12
CA ALA A 676 5.66 -5.02 7.61
C ALA A 676 5.58 -5.02 6.07
N THR A 677 5.61 -6.20 5.47
CA THR A 677 5.55 -6.41 4.02
C THR A 677 4.87 -7.75 3.71
N TYR A 678 4.35 -7.93 2.49
CA TYR A 678 3.58 -9.12 2.11
C TYR A 678 4.31 -9.97 1.06
N MET A 679 4.69 -11.18 1.46
CA MET A 679 5.25 -12.22 0.59
C MET A 679 4.12 -12.99 -0.08
N LYS A 680 3.82 -12.63 -1.34
CA LYS A 680 2.75 -13.23 -2.14
C LYS A 680 2.89 -14.75 -2.29
N ASP A 681 4.08 -15.23 -2.65
CA ASP A 681 4.36 -16.63 -3.01
C ASP A 681 4.08 -17.64 -1.89
N LEU A 682 4.13 -17.20 -0.62
CA LEU A 682 3.81 -18.03 0.55
C LEU A 682 2.52 -17.58 1.26
N SER A 683 1.84 -16.55 0.76
CA SER A 683 0.73 -15.88 1.44
C SER A 683 1.05 -15.49 2.89
N LEU A 684 2.22 -14.88 3.13
CA LEU A 684 2.70 -14.49 4.46
C LEU A 684 2.91 -12.97 4.56
N ILE A 685 2.35 -12.34 5.59
CA ILE A 685 2.72 -10.99 6.00
C ILE A 685 3.93 -11.11 6.94
N LEU A 686 5.07 -10.63 6.50
CA LEU A 686 6.28 -10.53 7.31
C LEU A 686 6.23 -9.24 8.12
N ILE A 687 6.46 -9.35 9.43
CA ILE A 687 6.33 -8.27 10.40
C ILE A 687 7.65 -8.16 11.14
N PHE A 688 8.32 -7.02 10.99
CA PHE A 688 9.57 -6.70 11.66
C PHE A 688 9.28 -5.85 12.89
N THR A 689 9.67 -6.33 14.08
CA THR A 689 9.41 -5.65 15.35
C THR A 689 10.64 -4.91 15.88
N ASP A 690 10.40 -3.95 16.77
CA ASP A 690 11.41 -3.18 17.49
C ASP A 690 12.43 -4.04 18.26
N SER A 691 12.03 -5.22 18.74
CA SER A 691 12.90 -6.23 19.36
C SER A 691 13.84 -6.97 18.40
N ASN A 692 13.96 -6.48 17.16
CA ASN A 692 14.71 -7.10 16.06
C ASN A 692 14.30 -8.56 15.77
N ARG A 693 12.99 -8.84 15.78
CA ARG A 693 12.41 -10.16 15.42
C ARG A 693 11.55 -10.06 14.17
N ILE A 694 11.47 -11.15 13.41
CA ILE A 694 10.53 -11.30 12.30
C ILE A 694 9.48 -12.34 12.61
N LEU A 695 8.22 -11.92 12.59
CA LEU A 695 7.06 -12.79 12.60
C LEU A 695 6.54 -12.96 11.17
N SER A 696 5.92 -14.09 10.87
CA SER A 696 5.04 -14.25 9.72
C SER A 696 3.62 -14.47 10.20
N PHE A 697 2.69 -13.66 9.74
CA PHE A 697 1.26 -13.89 9.87
C PHE A 697 0.72 -14.46 8.56
N SER A 698 0.00 -15.58 8.63
CA SER A 698 -0.69 -16.17 7.47
C SER A 698 -2.17 -15.72 7.47
N PRO A 699 -2.64 -14.94 6.49
CA PRO A 699 -4.05 -14.57 6.38
C PRO A 699 -4.97 -15.76 6.03
N ILE A 700 -4.40 -16.91 5.66
CA ILE A 700 -5.14 -18.15 5.33
C ILE A 700 -5.38 -18.98 6.59
N SER A 701 -4.33 -19.23 7.37
CA SER A 701 -4.40 -20.06 8.59
C SER A 701 -4.66 -19.24 9.86
N GLU A 702 -4.67 -17.91 9.75
CA GLU A 702 -4.92 -16.93 10.81
C GLU A 702 -3.95 -17.01 12.00
N LYS A 703 -2.75 -17.56 11.74
CA LYS A 703 -1.72 -17.82 12.76
C LYS A 703 -0.48 -16.97 12.53
N PHE A 704 0.11 -16.54 13.64
CA PHE A 704 1.47 -16.05 13.70
C PHE A 704 2.46 -17.22 13.81
N SER A 705 3.67 -17.02 13.30
CA SER A 705 4.80 -17.94 13.46
C SER A 705 6.09 -17.15 13.51
N ASN A 706 7.03 -17.55 14.35
CA ASN A 706 8.34 -16.93 14.43
C ASN A 706 9.18 -17.33 13.22
N ASN A 707 10.01 -16.42 12.71
CA ASN A 707 11.01 -16.73 11.69
C ASN A 707 12.41 -16.49 12.26
N ASN A 708 13.22 -17.54 12.24
CA ASN A 708 14.64 -17.42 12.52
C ASN A 708 15.30 -16.58 11.41
N ILE A 709 16.11 -15.59 11.78
CA ILE A 709 16.86 -14.75 10.85
C ILE A 709 18.02 -14.07 11.57
N ASN A 710 19.19 -14.01 10.92
CA ASN A 710 20.35 -13.31 11.42
C ASN A 710 20.25 -11.80 11.10
N LEU A 711 19.97 -10.99 12.12
CA LEU A 711 19.77 -9.54 12.01
C LEU A 711 20.83 -8.72 12.74
N SER A 712 21.97 -9.33 13.09
CA SER A 712 22.93 -8.80 14.08
C SER A 712 23.47 -7.38 13.80
N ASN A 713 23.37 -6.88 12.56
CA ASN A 713 23.79 -5.53 12.16
C ASN A 713 22.67 -4.66 11.56
N LEU A 714 21.42 -5.15 11.52
CA LEU A 714 20.30 -4.48 10.84
C LEU A 714 19.35 -3.82 11.85
N SER A 715 18.77 -2.69 11.46
CA SER A 715 17.78 -1.96 12.24
C SER A 715 16.37 -2.34 11.81
N SER A 716 15.45 -2.47 12.75
CA SER A 716 14.01 -2.59 12.48
C SER A 716 13.38 -1.36 11.81
N ALA A 717 14.10 -0.23 11.77
CA ALA A 717 13.73 0.96 11.00
C ALA A 717 14.14 0.91 9.51
N ASN A 718 14.90 -0.10 9.09
CA ASN A 718 15.34 -0.23 7.70
C ASN A 718 14.16 -0.64 6.79
N PRO A 719 13.98 -0.03 5.60
CA PRO A 719 12.93 -0.43 4.66
C PRO A 719 13.05 -1.90 4.24
N ILE A 720 11.92 -2.60 4.21
CA ILE A 720 11.82 -4.01 3.84
C ILE A 720 10.84 -4.25 2.70
N GLY A 721 11.14 -5.25 1.86
CA GLY A 721 10.27 -5.68 0.78
C GLY A 721 10.48 -7.17 0.47
N THR A 722 9.66 -7.73 -0.41
CA THR A 722 9.78 -9.12 -0.84
C THR A 722 9.63 -9.25 -2.34
N TYR A 723 10.31 -10.22 -2.93
CA TYR A 723 10.09 -10.65 -4.30
C TYR A 723 10.38 -12.14 -4.43
N LEU A 724 9.43 -12.88 -5.00
CA LEU A 724 9.35 -14.33 -4.86
C LEU A 724 9.40 -14.71 -3.36
N THR A 725 10.07 -15.81 -3.04
CA THR A 725 10.33 -16.22 -1.65
C THR A 725 11.48 -15.46 -0.97
N TYR A 726 12.07 -14.44 -1.60
CA TYR A 726 13.15 -13.66 -0.97
C TYR A 726 12.61 -12.44 -0.22
N MET A 727 13.21 -12.16 0.95
CA MET A 727 13.04 -10.89 1.65
C MET A 727 14.26 -10.00 1.41
N TYR A 728 14.02 -8.71 1.21
CA TYR A 728 15.02 -7.68 0.97
C TYR A 728 14.98 -6.66 2.10
N VAL A 729 16.16 -6.30 2.62
CA VAL A 729 16.32 -5.26 3.65
C VAL A 729 17.35 -4.25 3.14
N LEU A 730 16.96 -2.98 3.04
CA LEU A 730 17.86 -1.90 2.63
C LEU A 730 18.53 -1.30 3.87
N ASP A 731 19.86 -1.45 3.99
CA ASP A 731 20.62 -0.82 5.05
C ASP A 731 21.35 0.43 4.56
N GLN A 732 20.94 1.57 5.11
CA GLN A 732 21.49 2.88 4.82
C GLN A 732 22.91 3.05 5.39
N LYS A 733 23.24 2.36 6.50
CA LYS A 733 24.55 2.49 7.16
C LYS A 733 25.66 1.86 6.34
N THR A 734 25.43 0.69 5.76
CA THR A 734 26.41 0.00 4.89
C THR A 734 26.22 0.28 3.40
N ASN A 735 25.24 1.11 3.01
CA ASN A 735 24.84 1.35 1.61
C ASN A 735 24.62 0.03 0.83
N GLN A 736 23.89 -0.92 1.42
CA GLN A 736 23.72 -2.27 0.87
C GLN A 736 22.26 -2.72 0.96
N ILE A 737 21.83 -3.51 -0.02
CA ILE A 737 20.54 -4.19 0.00
C ILE A 737 20.82 -5.66 0.26
N TYR A 738 20.44 -6.16 1.42
CA TYR A 738 20.60 -7.56 1.80
C TYR A 738 19.40 -8.37 1.33
N ARG A 739 19.67 -9.48 0.64
CA ARG A 739 18.66 -10.45 0.22
C ARG A 739 18.79 -11.72 1.07
N PHE A 740 17.69 -12.09 1.71
CA PHE A 740 17.53 -13.25 2.57
C PHE A 740 16.71 -14.35 1.86
N PRO A 741 17.29 -15.54 1.62
CA PRO A 741 16.55 -16.70 1.11
C PRO A 741 15.68 -17.32 2.21
N ARG A 742 14.60 -18.03 1.86
CA ARG A 742 13.92 -18.93 2.81
C ARG A 742 14.84 -20.07 3.23
N ALA A 743 14.68 -20.48 4.49
CA ALA A 743 15.26 -21.68 5.06
C ALA A 743 14.25 -22.31 6.04
N ASP A 744 14.54 -23.49 6.55
CA ASP A 744 13.70 -24.16 7.55
C ASP A 744 13.54 -23.28 8.79
N GLY A 745 12.28 -23.03 9.18
CA GLY A 745 11.94 -22.17 10.31
C GLY A 745 12.18 -20.67 10.09
N GLY A 746 12.50 -20.19 8.88
CA GLY A 746 12.65 -18.76 8.63
C GLY A 746 13.46 -18.39 7.38
N PHE A 747 14.53 -17.65 7.59
CA PHE A 747 15.43 -17.14 6.56
C PHE A 747 16.86 -17.63 6.80
N GLY A 748 17.55 -17.96 5.71
CA GLY A 748 18.97 -18.30 5.73
C GLY A 748 19.87 -17.07 5.83
N GLU A 749 21.18 -17.30 5.71
CA GLU A 749 22.17 -16.23 5.73
C GLU A 749 21.96 -15.21 4.60
N SER A 750 22.26 -13.94 4.91
CA SER A 750 22.05 -12.84 3.98
C SER A 750 23.06 -12.85 2.83
N THR A 751 22.65 -12.34 1.67
CA THR A 751 23.53 -12.10 0.52
C THR A 751 23.48 -10.65 0.09
N ASN A 752 24.63 -10.04 -0.20
CA ASN A 752 24.69 -8.71 -0.81
C ASN A 752 24.01 -8.76 -2.18
N TRP A 753 22.91 -8.03 -2.34
CA TRP A 753 22.19 -7.97 -3.61
C TRP A 753 22.65 -6.78 -4.45
N LEU A 754 22.92 -5.63 -3.82
CA LEU A 754 23.50 -4.48 -4.51
C LEU A 754 24.98 -4.72 -4.78
N LYS A 755 25.36 -4.64 -6.07
CA LYS A 755 26.69 -4.90 -6.61
C LYS A 755 27.43 -3.61 -6.94
N ASP A 756 26.70 -2.53 -7.20
CA ASP A 756 27.24 -1.21 -7.50
C ASP A 756 27.34 -0.37 -6.21
N SER A 757 28.30 0.56 -6.14
CA SER A 757 28.52 1.41 -4.96
C SER A 757 27.62 2.66 -4.93
N THR A 758 26.34 2.49 -5.26
CA THR A 758 25.36 3.59 -5.25
C THR A 758 25.06 4.02 -3.81
N PRO A 759 25.17 5.31 -3.45
CA PRO A 759 24.79 5.79 -2.13
C PRO A 759 23.29 5.57 -1.86
N LEU A 760 22.98 5.01 -0.69
CA LEU A 760 21.63 4.77 -0.17
C LEU A 760 21.36 5.55 1.13
N ALA A 761 22.06 6.67 1.32
CA ALA A 761 21.79 7.61 2.40
C ALA A 761 20.38 8.22 2.25
N ASP A 762 19.70 8.39 3.38
CA ASP A 762 18.39 9.06 3.48
C ASP A 762 17.28 8.44 2.60
N VAL A 763 17.32 7.11 2.41
CA VAL A 763 16.26 6.37 1.72
C VAL A 763 15.00 6.30 2.60
N SER A 764 13.90 6.88 2.16
CA SER A 764 12.65 6.96 2.95
C SER A 764 11.68 5.81 2.73
N GLU A 765 11.71 5.19 1.56
CA GLU A 765 10.72 4.18 1.12
C GLU A 765 11.36 3.23 0.10
N ILE A 766 10.92 1.95 0.07
CA ILE A 766 11.22 1.03 -1.03
C ILE A 766 9.96 0.30 -1.50
N THR A 767 9.93 -0.06 -2.78
CA THR A 767 8.90 -0.93 -3.36
C THR A 767 9.54 -1.84 -4.40
N ILE A 768 8.98 -3.04 -4.61
CA ILE A 768 9.65 -4.11 -5.38
C ILE A 768 8.66 -4.79 -6.33
N ASP A 769 8.99 -4.78 -7.61
CA ASP A 769 8.42 -5.68 -8.63
C ASP A 769 9.50 -6.69 -9.08
N ASP A 770 9.92 -6.72 -10.35
CA ASP A 770 11.17 -7.37 -10.78
C ASP A 770 12.41 -6.50 -10.48
N ASN A 771 12.20 -5.21 -10.27
CA ASN A 771 13.16 -4.19 -9.90
C ASN A 771 12.95 -3.75 -8.44
N ILE A 772 14.01 -3.23 -7.81
CA ILE A 772 13.87 -2.52 -6.54
C ILE A 772 13.85 -1.02 -6.84
N TYR A 773 12.81 -0.33 -6.40
CA TYR A 773 12.74 1.13 -6.40
C TYR A 773 12.94 1.65 -4.99
N ALA A 774 13.71 2.74 -4.85
CA ALA A 774 13.98 3.39 -3.57
C ALA A 774 13.85 4.90 -3.71
N VAL A 775 13.21 5.58 -2.75
CA VAL A 775 13.18 7.05 -2.72
C VAL A 775 14.34 7.57 -1.90
N ALA A 776 15.24 8.34 -2.52
CA ALA A 776 16.33 9.06 -1.84
C ALA A 776 16.31 10.52 -2.27
N ASN A 777 16.33 11.47 -1.33
CA ASN A 777 16.36 12.92 -1.60
C ASN A 777 15.29 13.40 -2.62
N ASN A 778 14.06 12.91 -2.46
CA ASN A 778 12.93 13.11 -3.39
C ASN A 778 13.21 12.71 -4.86
N LYS A 779 14.01 11.67 -5.08
CA LYS A 779 14.21 11.02 -6.37
C LYS A 779 13.99 9.51 -6.24
N VAL A 780 13.35 8.92 -7.25
CA VAL A 780 13.19 7.46 -7.34
C VAL A 780 14.41 6.86 -8.04
N LEU A 781 15.20 6.09 -7.30
CA LEU A 781 16.28 5.26 -7.82
C LEU A 781 15.70 3.90 -8.24
N LYS A 782 16.12 3.37 -9.39
CA LYS A 782 15.75 2.03 -9.87
C LYS A 782 16.96 1.11 -9.87
N PHE A 783 16.80 -0.11 -9.38
CA PHE A 783 17.83 -1.14 -9.37
C PHE A 783 17.34 -2.43 -10.04
N PHE A 784 18.12 -2.95 -11.00
CA PHE A 784 17.87 -4.21 -11.68
C PHE A 784 19.03 -5.18 -11.44
N LYS A 785 18.73 -6.40 -10.97
CA LYS A 785 19.73 -7.47 -10.73
C LYS A 785 20.95 -7.04 -9.89
N GLY A 786 20.77 -6.08 -8.98
CA GLY A 786 21.82 -5.53 -8.13
C GLY A 786 22.56 -4.32 -8.70
N LYS A 787 22.13 -3.76 -9.83
CA LYS A 787 22.77 -2.60 -10.47
C LYS A 787 21.83 -1.41 -10.57
N ALA A 788 22.37 -0.19 -10.49
CA ALA A 788 21.58 1.01 -10.75
C ALA A 788 21.21 1.09 -12.24
N VAL A 789 19.99 1.54 -12.53
CA VAL A 789 19.47 1.74 -13.89
C VAL A 789 18.90 3.14 -13.99
N ASP A 790 19.20 3.84 -15.08
CA ASP A 790 18.61 5.15 -15.37
C ASP A 790 17.08 5.05 -15.43
N PHE A 791 16.42 5.79 -14.56
CA PHE A 791 14.97 5.83 -14.44
C PHE A 791 14.54 7.27 -14.15
N THR A 792 13.68 7.81 -15.02
CA THR A 792 13.23 9.20 -14.95
C THR A 792 11.72 9.24 -15.07
N LEU A 793 11.06 9.75 -14.03
CA LEU A 793 9.63 10.01 -14.04
C LEU A 793 9.35 11.36 -14.70
N GLU A 794 8.27 11.45 -15.49
CA GLU A 794 7.80 12.67 -16.13
C GLU A 794 7.50 13.74 -15.06
N SER A 795 8.11 14.92 -15.21
CA SER A 795 7.89 16.04 -14.28
C SER A 795 6.59 16.78 -14.59
N SER A 796 5.70 16.88 -13.60
CA SER A 796 4.54 17.78 -13.63
C SER A 796 4.95 19.25 -13.36
N THR A 797 4.03 20.19 -13.64
CA THR A 797 4.29 21.64 -13.53
C THR A 797 4.60 22.05 -12.08
N THR A 798 3.85 21.47 -11.16
CA THR A 798 4.06 21.43 -9.72
C THR A 798 4.90 20.18 -9.44
N PRO A 799 6.14 20.29 -8.91
CA PRO A 799 6.98 19.12 -8.67
C PRO A 799 6.30 18.07 -7.78
N VAL A 800 6.46 16.79 -8.13
CA VAL A 800 5.93 15.67 -7.32
C VAL A 800 6.86 15.41 -6.14
N ASN A 801 6.28 15.27 -4.95
CA ASN A 801 6.97 14.75 -3.79
C ASN A 801 6.68 13.25 -3.64
N PHE A 802 7.72 12.42 -3.52
CA PHE A 802 7.65 10.95 -3.47
C PHE A 802 7.59 10.46 -2.02
N ASP A 803 6.59 10.90 -1.24
CA ASP A 803 6.49 10.54 0.19
C ASP A 803 6.26 9.04 0.41
N LYS A 804 5.43 8.44 -0.45
CA LYS A 804 5.22 6.98 -0.54
C LYS A 804 5.22 6.57 -2.01
N ILE A 805 5.77 5.41 -2.31
CA ILE A 805 5.70 4.79 -3.64
C ILE A 805 5.16 3.36 -3.52
N TYR A 806 4.39 2.91 -4.49
CA TYR A 806 3.82 1.56 -4.49
C TYR A 806 3.79 0.97 -5.90
N THR A 807 4.38 -0.21 -6.05
CA THR A 807 4.18 -1.08 -7.20
C THR A 807 4.44 -2.54 -6.78
N THR A 808 3.94 -3.50 -7.55
CA THR A 808 4.19 -4.93 -7.36
C THR A 808 4.34 -5.60 -8.73
N PRO A 809 4.74 -6.88 -8.81
CA PRO A 809 4.80 -7.61 -10.09
C PRO A 809 3.45 -7.72 -10.82
N ASP A 810 2.33 -7.57 -10.10
CA ASP A 810 0.98 -7.68 -10.65
C ASP A 810 0.42 -6.35 -11.17
N LEU A 811 1.04 -5.22 -10.79
CA LEU A 811 0.56 -3.88 -11.15
C LEU A 811 1.17 -3.42 -12.47
N GLN A 812 0.32 -2.89 -13.35
CA GLN A 812 0.72 -2.28 -14.62
C GLN A 812 1.31 -0.88 -14.43
N ASN A 813 0.94 -0.18 -13.35
CA ASN A 813 1.39 1.18 -13.07
C ASN A 813 2.36 1.26 -11.88
N PHE A 814 3.05 2.39 -11.79
CA PHE A 814 3.84 2.81 -10.65
C PHE A 814 3.14 3.99 -9.97
N TYR A 815 2.82 3.87 -8.69
CA TYR A 815 2.08 4.90 -7.95
C TYR A 815 3.01 5.68 -7.02
N ALA A 816 2.83 7.00 -6.96
CA ALA A 816 3.48 7.88 -6.00
C ALA A 816 2.45 8.74 -5.26
N LEU A 817 2.53 8.78 -3.93
CA LEU A 817 1.72 9.65 -3.09
C LEU A 817 2.54 10.87 -2.68
N ASP A 818 1.98 12.05 -2.97
CA ASP A 818 2.52 13.37 -2.68
C ASP A 818 1.65 14.01 -1.61
N THR A 819 2.10 13.92 -0.35
CA THR A 819 1.35 14.42 0.81
C THR A 819 1.36 15.95 0.88
N GLN A 820 2.44 16.57 0.40
CA GLN A 820 2.60 18.04 0.38
C GLN A 820 1.59 18.72 -0.54
N ASN A 821 1.32 18.12 -1.71
CA ASN A 821 0.32 18.58 -2.66
C ASN A 821 -1.00 17.79 -2.59
N SER A 822 -1.14 16.89 -1.61
CA SER A 822 -2.35 16.09 -1.35
C SER A 822 -2.89 15.36 -2.59
N ARG A 823 -1.99 14.69 -3.33
CA ARG A 823 -2.32 13.95 -4.57
C ARG A 823 -1.67 12.57 -4.65
N LEU A 824 -2.35 11.64 -5.32
CA LEU A 824 -1.81 10.37 -5.79
C LEU A 824 -1.55 10.49 -7.29
N VAL A 825 -0.33 10.18 -7.75
CA VAL A 825 0.07 10.19 -9.16
C VAL A 825 0.27 8.74 -9.64
N SER A 826 -0.39 8.38 -10.74
CA SER A 826 -0.19 7.13 -11.47
C SER A 826 0.74 7.37 -12.66
N TYR A 827 1.82 6.61 -12.73
CA TYR A 827 2.77 6.59 -13.84
C TYR A 827 2.74 5.23 -14.56
N SER A 828 3.04 5.21 -15.86
CA SER A 828 3.43 3.96 -16.52
C SER A 828 4.77 3.45 -15.96
N LYS A 829 5.10 2.17 -16.15
CA LYS A 829 6.41 1.60 -15.76
C LYS A 829 7.60 2.24 -16.50
N ASP A 830 7.35 2.92 -17.62
CA ASP A 830 8.33 3.73 -18.36
C ASP A 830 8.51 5.16 -17.78
N GLY A 831 7.64 5.55 -16.83
CA GLY A 831 7.72 6.81 -16.10
C GLY A 831 6.84 7.95 -16.60
N ASN A 832 5.94 7.72 -17.57
CA ASN A 832 5.01 8.77 -18.04
C ASN A 832 3.82 8.94 -17.08
N ILE A 833 3.41 10.17 -16.78
CA ILE A 833 2.18 10.46 -16.00
C ILE A 833 0.97 10.06 -16.82
N LEU A 834 0.13 9.19 -16.24
CA LEU A 834 -1.15 8.75 -16.79
C LEU A 834 -2.31 9.57 -16.20
N THR A 835 -2.49 9.51 -14.88
CA THR A 835 -3.61 10.13 -14.15
C THR A 835 -3.12 10.62 -12.78
N GLN A 836 -3.71 11.70 -12.28
CA GLN A 836 -3.47 12.23 -10.94
C GLN A 836 -4.79 12.37 -10.19
N TYR A 837 -4.80 12.13 -8.89
CA TYR A 837 -5.99 12.17 -8.04
C TYR A 837 -5.71 13.06 -6.83
N HIS A 838 -6.41 14.19 -6.70
CA HIS A 838 -6.24 15.12 -5.57
C HIS A 838 -7.32 14.90 -4.50
N ASN A 839 -6.91 14.80 -3.23
CA ASN A 839 -7.81 14.84 -2.09
C ASN A 839 -7.08 15.34 -0.82
N GLU A 840 -7.66 16.32 -0.10
CA GLU A 840 -7.06 16.87 1.12
C GLU A 840 -6.80 15.81 2.22
N ALA A 841 -7.51 14.67 2.20
CA ALA A 841 -7.29 13.57 3.14
C ALA A 841 -5.91 12.89 2.99
N PHE A 842 -5.22 13.08 1.86
CA PHE A 842 -3.89 12.50 1.61
C PHE A 842 -2.76 13.24 2.33
N LYS A 843 -3.02 14.41 2.91
CA LYS A 843 -2.03 15.24 3.60
C LYS A 843 -1.36 14.56 4.81
N ASP A 844 -2.13 13.74 5.53
CA ASP A 844 -1.67 13.02 6.73
C ASP A 844 -1.49 11.51 6.45
N ALA A 845 -1.15 11.15 5.21
CA ALA A 845 -0.97 9.76 4.79
C ALA A 845 0.35 9.15 5.31
N ILE A 846 0.28 7.88 5.71
CA ILE A 846 1.36 7.10 6.32
C ILE A 846 1.82 5.99 5.38
N SER A 847 0.90 5.36 4.65
CA SER A 847 1.18 4.24 3.75
C SER A 847 0.14 4.15 2.63
N LEU A 848 0.53 3.53 1.52
CA LEU A 848 -0.26 3.34 0.30
C LEU A 848 -0.20 1.86 -0.09
N SER A 849 -1.34 1.29 -0.46
CA SER A 849 -1.40 0.05 -1.25
C SER A 849 -2.46 0.18 -2.34
N VAL A 850 -2.26 -0.46 -3.49
CA VAL A 850 -3.12 -0.31 -4.67
C VAL A 850 -3.54 -1.65 -5.24
N ASP A 851 -4.83 -1.78 -5.50
CA ASP A 851 -5.51 -2.89 -6.14
C ASP A 851 -6.08 -2.42 -7.49
N GLU A 852 -5.32 -2.59 -8.56
CA GLU A 852 -5.76 -2.26 -9.93
C GLU A 852 -6.93 -3.16 -10.39
N GLN A 853 -7.01 -4.41 -9.91
CA GLN A 853 -8.06 -5.36 -10.32
C GLN A 853 -9.44 -4.88 -9.86
N ASN A 854 -9.52 -4.39 -8.62
CA ASN A 854 -10.74 -3.82 -8.05
C ASN A 854 -10.86 -2.30 -8.25
N LYS A 855 -9.91 -1.66 -8.95
CA LYS A 855 -9.80 -0.19 -9.12
C LYS A 855 -9.84 0.60 -7.81
N LEU A 856 -9.11 0.14 -6.79
CA LEU A 856 -9.08 0.77 -5.47
C LEU A 856 -7.65 1.04 -5.01
N ALA A 857 -7.38 2.27 -4.57
CA ALA A 857 -6.20 2.59 -3.77
C ALA A 857 -6.60 2.71 -2.30
N TYR A 858 -5.84 2.06 -1.40
CA TYR A 858 -6.01 2.15 0.04
C TYR A 858 -4.90 3.02 0.62
N ILE A 859 -5.30 4.12 1.27
CA ILE A 859 -4.39 5.08 1.90
C ILE A 859 -4.58 4.98 3.41
N ALA A 860 -3.52 4.61 4.12
CA ALA A 860 -3.49 4.68 5.57
C ALA A 860 -3.17 6.11 6.00
N THR A 861 -3.93 6.64 6.96
CA THR A 861 -3.75 7.99 7.54
C THR A 861 -3.62 7.89 9.06
N SER A 862 -3.27 9.01 9.71
CA SER A 862 -3.23 9.11 11.18
C SER A 862 -4.54 8.74 11.89
N GLN A 863 -5.68 8.80 11.19
CA GLN A 863 -7.03 8.56 11.73
C GLN A 863 -7.62 7.19 11.35
N GLY A 864 -7.05 6.51 10.35
CA GLY A 864 -7.64 5.29 9.80
C GLY A 864 -7.26 4.99 8.36
N LEU A 865 -7.92 3.96 7.80
CA LEU A 865 -7.81 3.58 6.39
C LEU A 865 -8.93 4.23 5.57
N ILE A 866 -8.56 4.91 4.49
CA ILE A 866 -9.48 5.36 3.44
C ILE A 866 -9.24 4.57 2.15
N SER A 867 -10.28 4.30 1.38
CA SER A 867 -10.16 3.94 -0.03
C SER A 867 -10.43 5.12 -0.94
N LEU A 868 -9.78 5.10 -2.11
CA LEU A 868 -9.98 5.95 -3.28
C LEU A 868 -10.36 5.04 -4.45
N GLU A 869 -11.40 5.42 -5.20
CA GLU A 869 -11.74 4.78 -6.48
C GLU A 869 -10.81 5.29 -7.60
N LEU A 870 -10.27 4.35 -8.39
CA LEU A 870 -9.41 4.61 -9.55
C LEU A 870 -10.22 4.48 -10.85
N GLN A 871 -9.80 5.17 -11.91
CA GLN A 871 -10.48 5.20 -13.21
C GLN A 871 -10.18 3.99 -14.09
#